data_AF-A0A834WMB2-F1
#
_entry.id   AF-A0A834WMB2-F1
#
_cell.length_a   1.000
_cell.length_b   1.000
_cell.length_c   1.000
_cell.angle_alpha   90.00
_cell.angle_beta   90.00
_cell.angle_gamma   90.00
#
_symmetry.space_group_name_H-M   'P 1'
#
loop_
_entity.id
_entity.type
_entity.pdbx_description
1 polymer ?
#
loop_
_entity_poly.entity_id
_entity_poly.type
_entity_poly.pdbx_seq_one_letter_code
_entity_poly.pdbx_strand_id
1 'polypeptide(L)'
;MANQNQKKPHEDFSLKETTPNIAAGRVISGDRLPTAFDLVEQMHFLFVRVVRARELSVTTNSHTCSPYVEVRLGSFIGTTRFFEKIPNPEWNQVFAFAKDRIQELVLEILVKDKANNGNKGVMGRVSFSVSDIPMRVPPDSPLAPQWYRLEDQNGVKLKRELMLSVWMGTQADEAFPYAFHTDAAAATSGDNIAYTRSKVYISPRLWYLRVNVIQAQDLLLKNKNENSDIFIQAVLGNLALRSRPVKISPNPIWNEDLMFVAAEPFDESLVLSLEQGNSCSNKHEKLGICEVHLKNVERRIDAATPASKWYNLEKPKKVQECEKTNKATECGEEAAEKEQVKFSTKLNMRISLDGGYHVLDETTQYSSDLRPASKKLSKMGIGVLELGILNAKGLSPMKKENRTDAYCVAKYGPKWVRTRTIVDSLSPKWNEQYTWEVYDPCTVITIVVFDNNHLQAGKTNEATVDQRIGKVRIRLSTLESDRIYTHFYPLINLQPQGAKKMGEIQLAVRFSCPSLLNVLQTYAQPMLPKMHYICPLSMFQLDSLRNQAAVITSLRLSRAEPPLKREVVEYMLDVRANVWSMRRGRAQFHRILSLLSGLVSACKLFDEIRSWKSTVISIIAYFIFLLAIIFPEKILPTTFFLFLVKGIWRYRSRPRHPTHMDVKLSHADTTTIEELEEEFDPFPSKFSGENLRKRYDRLRGIAGRLVAVMGDLATQGERAESLLRWRDPRGTALFVIFCLVGGIVSYAVPFRVWIVVLVSYVMRPPSQIESNKHTEVTPMIFCFNLEIVGDGRCLFRSIVYGASLRSENFVPSESVQTELADDLRAKVADEFVKRKEESQWFIEGDFDTYVSEIRKSNVWGGEPELLMASHVLQMPIVVYMKDGYYNEGFKRIAEYGQELYGNENPIMVVYNGSTHYDALTTQKEQYEESEIEEVEEEYRHHNLSNQTLPHKTHNYYKKRKGRESRLMDEYYYDQEFNLASRKNKKNYLR
;
A
#
# COMPACT_ATOMS: atom_id res chain seq x y z
N MET A 1 53.03 -23.12 31.03
CA MET A 1 52.30 -21.99 30.43
C MET A 1 50.92 -22.49 30.02
N ALA A 2 49.92 -22.20 30.84
CA ALA A 2 48.58 -22.74 30.72
C ALA A 2 47.75 -21.95 29.71
N ASN A 3 47.13 -22.68 28.78
CA ASN A 3 46.14 -22.21 27.81
C ASN A 3 44.87 -21.76 28.56
N GLN A 4 44.77 -20.47 28.91
CA GLN A 4 43.51 -19.88 29.32
C GLN A 4 42.63 -19.70 28.08
N ASN A 5 41.84 -20.72 27.76
CA ASN A 5 40.61 -20.54 27.00
C ASN A 5 39.70 -19.61 27.80
N GLN A 6 39.80 -18.29 27.56
CA GLN A 6 38.78 -17.34 27.95
C GLN A 6 37.49 -17.72 27.22
N LYS A 7 36.63 -18.51 27.88
CA LYS A 7 35.21 -18.59 27.52
C LYS A 7 34.69 -17.15 27.55
N LYS A 8 34.35 -16.59 26.38
CA LYS A 8 33.60 -15.34 26.31
C LYS A 8 32.40 -15.44 27.25
N PRO A 9 32.10 -14.42 28.09
CA PRO A 9 30.94 -14.45 28.95
C PRO A 9 29.70 -14.71 28.09
N HIS A 10 28.88 -15.67 28.51
CA HIS A 10 27.66 -16.03 27.79
C HIS A 10 26.66 -14.87 27.96
N GLU A 11 26.58 -13.99 26.98
CA GLU A 11 25.64 -12.87 27.00
C GLU A 11 24.21 -13.42 26.92
N ASP A 12 23.35 -12.98 27.85
CA ASP A 12 21.94 -13.38 27.88
C ASP A 12 21.13 -12.53 26.89
N PHE A 13 20.57 -13.17 25.86
CA PHE A 13 19.75 -12.56 24.82
C PHE A 13 18.24 -12.80 25.02
N SER A 14 17.83 -13.24 26.22
CA SER A 14 16.40 -13.46 26.52
C SER A 14 15.61 -12.16 26.69
N LEU A 15 14.30 -12.23 26.40
CA LEU A 15 13.34 -11.16 26.71
C LEU A 15 13.11 -11.09 28.22
N LYS A 16 13.09 -9.87 28.76
CA LYS A 16 12.78 -9.62 30.17
C LYS A 16 11.51 -8.81 30.28
N GLU A 17 10.49 -9.36 30.92
CA GLU A 17 9.23 -8.64 31.21
C GLU A 17 9.48 -7.55 32.26
N THR A 18 8.77 -6.43 32.13
CA THR A 18 8.96 -5.24 32.97
C THR A 18 7.63 -4.66 33.39
N THR A 19 7.61 -3.98 34.54
CA THR A 19 6.46 -3.24 35.07
C THR A 19 6.80 -1.75 35.20
N PRO A 20 6.99 -1.02 34.09
CA PRO A 20 7.21 0.43 34.12
C PRO A 20 6.00 1.16 34.71
N ASN A 21 6.22 2.38 35.20
CA ASN A 21 5.17 3.19 35.85
C ASN A 21 4.27 3.87 34.80
N ILE A 22 3.52 3.05 34.08
CA ILE A 22 2.67 3.42 32.96
C ILE A 22 1.23 3.65 33.45
N ALA A 23 0.55 4.67 32.94
CA ALA A 23 -0.82 5.00 33.34
C ALA A 23 -1.82 3.87 33.01
N ALA A 24 -1.65 3.21 31.86
CA ALA A 24 -2.50 2.11 31.41
C ALA A 24 -2.47 0.85 32.29
N GLY A 25 -1.45 0.66 33.15
CA GLY A 25 -1.36 -0.47 34.07
C GLY A 25 -2.12 -0.27 35.39
N ARG A 26 -2.59 0.95 35.68
CA ARG A 26 -3.38 1.24 36.87
C ARG A 26 -4.86 0.99 36.58
N VAL A 27 -5.35 -0.19 36.94
CA VAL A 27 -6.79 -0.44 37.07
C VAL A 27 -7.31 0.45 38.20
N ILE A 28 -7.71 1.68 37.87
CA ILE A 28 -8.46 2.55 38.77
C ILE A 28 -9.88 2.58 38.22
N SER A 29 -10.81 2.05 39.01
CA SER A 29 -12.25 2.20 38.80
C SER A 29 -12.61 3.64 38.43
N GLY A 30 -13.18 3.85 37.24
CA GLY A 30 -13.85 5.09 36.84
C GLY A 30 -13.27 5.80 35.61
N ASP A 31 -14.01 5.74 34.50
CA ASP A 31 -14.23 6.78 33.47
C ASP A 31 -13.05 7.56 32.84
N ARG A 32 -11.79 7.16 33.00
CA ARG A 32 -10.71 7.72 32.17
C ARG A 32 -10.62 6.97 30.84
N LEU A 33 -11.15 7.58 29.78
CA LEU A 33 -10.89 7.18 28.40
C LEU A 33 -9.37 7.00 28.18
N PRO A 34 -8.93 5.98 27.43
CA PRO A 34 -7.51 5.78 27.13
C PRO A 34 -6.94 7.05 26.50
N THR A 35 -6.02 7.71 27.20
CA THR A 35 -5.32 8.90 26.71
C THR A 35 -4.21 8.50 25.76
N ALA A 36 -3.90 9.34 24.76
CA ALA A 36 -2.93 9.06 23.69
C ALA A 36 -1.47 8.79 24.17
N PHE A 37 -1.19 8.89 25.47
CA PHE A 37 0.13 8.76 26.10
C PHE A 37 0.11 7.78 27.29
N ASP A 38 -0.85 6.86 27.30
CA ASP A 38 -1.07 5.92 28.40
C ASP A 38 -0.05 4.77 28.48
N LEU A 39 0.80 4.54 27.46
CA LEU A 39 1.84 3.50 27.37
C LEU A 39 3.26 4.00 27.71
N VAL A 40 3.41 5.24 28.14
CA VAL A 40 4.69 5.84 28.49
C VAL A 40 4.66 6.45 29.89
N GLU A 41 5.84 6.61 30.50
CA GLU A 41 5.95 7.29 31.78
C GLU A 41 5.79 8.80 31.58
N GLN A 42 4.91 9.44 32.36
CA GLN A 42 4.64 10.88 32.26
C GLN A 42 5.89 11.68 32.67
N MET A 43 6.40 12.47 31.73
CA MET A 43 7.53 13.38 31.93
C MET A 43 7.00 14.82 31.98
N HIS A 44 7.60 15.64 32.84
CA HIS A 44 7.26 17.05 32.96
C HIS A 44 8.34 17.92 32.34
N PHE A 45 7.94 18.94 31.59
CA PHE A 45 8.83 19.88 30.94
C PHE A 45 8.41 21.31 31.22
N LEU A 46 9.38 22.18 31.46
CA LEU A 46 9.19 23.62 31.44
C LEU A 46 9.35 24.10 30.00
N PHE A 47 8.28 24.64 29.41
CA PHE A 47 8.29 25.18 28.06
C PHE A 47 8.41 26.71 28.09
N VAL A 48 9.27 27.24 27.23
CA VAL A 48 9.47 28.68 27.05
C VAL A 48 9.37 28.99 25.56
N ARG A 49 8.29 29.66 25.14
CA ARG A 49 8.09 30.08 23.75
C ARG A 49 8.46 31.55 23.61
N VAL A 50 9.51 31.81 22.84
CA VAL A 50 9.97 33.14 22.45
C VAL A 50 9.40 33.46 21.07
N VAL A 51 8.46 34.40 21.00
CA VAL A 51 7.73 34.72 19.76
C VAL A 51 8.47 35.83 19.00
N ARG A 52 8.50 37.04 19.56
CA ARG A 52 9.06 38.24 18.92
C ARG A 52 9.39 39.31 19.94
N ALA A 53 10.20 40.29 19.53
CA ALA A 53 10.47 41.50 20.32
C ALA A 53 10.12 42.76 19.54
N ARG A 54 9.87 43.87 20.26
CA ARG A 54 9.65 45.18 19.67
C ARG A 54 10.45 46.27 20.38
N GLU A 55 10.76 47.34 19.64
CA GLU A 55 11.46 48.53 20.12
C GLU A 55 12.89 48.24 20.64
N LEU A 56 13.60 47.28 20.03
CA LEU A 56 14.97 46.91 20.45
C LEU A 56 16.05 47.93 19.99
N SER A 57 15.76 48.79 19.03
CA SER A 57 16.75 49.72 18.44
C SER A 57 17.13 50.87 19.38
N VAL A 58 18.43 51.20 19.38
CA VAL A 58 18.97 52.48 19.88
C VAL A 58 19.57 53.21 18.69
N THR A 59 19.12 54.43 18.44
CA THR A 59 19.79 55.42 17.60
C THR A 59 21.11 55.83 18.26
N THR A 60 22.15 55.05 18.08
CA THR A 60 23.54 55.48 18.29
C THR A 60 24.38 55.01 17.11
N ASN A 61 25.10 55.97 16.51
CA ASN A 61 25.70 55.89 15.18
C ASN A 61 26.48 54.59 14.89
N SER A 62 26.19 54.00 13.73
CA SER A 62 26.94 52.95 13.00
C SER A 62 27.08 51.52 13.54
N HIS A 63 26.45 51.11 14.64
CA HIS A 63 26.47 49.69 15.04
C HIS A 63 25.21 48.93 14.61
N THR A 64 25.38 47.93 13.74
CA THR A 64 24.35 47.00 13.29
C THR A 64 23.93 46.07 14.42
N CYS A 65 22.78 46.34 15.02
CA CYS A 65 22.17 45.51 16.07
C CYS A 65 21.74 44.15 15.48
N SER A 66 22.26 43.06 16.06
CA SER A 66 21.94 41.68 15.69
C SER A 66 21.38 40.94 16.91
N PRO A 67 20.09 41.19 17.27
CA PRO A 67 19.52 40.69 18.50
C PRO A 67 19.28 39.17 18.47
N TYR A 68 19.57 38.52 19.60
CA TYR A 68 19.19 37.14 19.90
C TYR A 68 18.73 37.03 21.35
N VAL A 69 17.99 35.96 21.67
CA VAL A 69 17.49 35.69 23.01
C VAL A 69 18.21 34.48 23.59
N GLU A 70 18.70 34.63 24.81
CA GLU A 70 19.30 33.57 25.62
C GLU A 70 18.37 33.24 26.79
N VAL A 71 17.82 32.03 26.78
CA VAL A 71 17.01 31.47 27.87
C VAL A 71 17.94 30.67 28.77
N ARG A 72 18.04 31.06 30.03
CA ARG A 72 18.92 30.46 31.04
C ARG A 72 18.12 29.93 32.22
N LEU A 73 18.42 28.70 32.61
CA LEU A 73 17.85 28.04 33.78
C LEU A 73 18.97 27.25 34.47
N GLY A 74 19.61 27.86 35.49
CA GLY A 74 20.84 27.34 36.08
C GLY A 74 21.96 27.15 35.07
N SER A 75 22.49 25.93 34.97
CA SER A 75 23.55 25.56 34.02
C SER A 75 23.08 25.42 32.58
N PHE A 76 21.77 25.38 32.33
CA PHE A 76 21.22 25.23 30.99
C PHE A 76 21.07 26.59 30.31
N ILE A 77 21.63 26.70 29.10
CA ILE A 77 21.56 27.89 28.27
C ILE A 77 21.03 27.47 26.90
N GLY A 78 19.91 28.07 26.47
CA GLY A 78 19.35 27.94 25.12
C GLY A 78 19.38 29.28 24.40
N THR A 79 19.91 29.34 23.19
CA THR A 79 19.98 30.58 22.40
C THR A 79 19.14 30.48 21.13
N THR A 80 18.48 31.59 20.76
CA THR A 80 17.79 31.71 19.48
C THR A 80 18.76 32.09 18.35
N ARG A 81 18.32 31.92 17.10
CA ARG A 81 19.04 32.46 15.93
C ARG A 81 19.08 34.00 16.01
N PHE A 82 20.20 34.59 15.62
CA PHE A 82 20.31 36.04 15.51
C PHE A 82 19.77 36.51 14.16
N PHE A 83 19.11 37.66 14.13
CA PHE A 83 18.72 38.31 12.89
C PHE A 83 19.56 39.57 12.69
N GLU A 84 20.18 39.71 11.52
CA GLU A 84 20.94 40.92 11.21
C GLU A 84 19.99 42.04 10.77
N LYS A 85 20.09 43.21 11.41
CA LYS A 85 19.42 44.45 10.99
C LYS A 85 17.87 44.43 11.03
N ILE A 86 17.27 43.58 11.87
CA ILE A 86 15.81 43.55 12.08
C ILE A 86 15.48 44.11 13.48
N PRO A 87 14.86 45.29 13.60
CA PRO A 87 14.55 45.91 14.91
C PRO A 87 13.40 45.20 15.64
N ASN A 88 12.55 44.48 14.90
CA ASN A 88 11.45 43.68 15.43
C ASN A 88 11.64 42.22 15.00
N PRO A 89 12.60 41.49 15.60
CA PRO A 89 12.86 40.10 15.24
C PRO A 89 11.71 39.18 15.67
N GLU A 90 11.36 38.22 14.79
CA GLU A 90 10.41 37.15 15.10
C GLU A 90 11.15 35.81 15.08
N TRP A 91 11.27 35.16 16.24
CA TRP A 91 11.98 33.89 16.38
C TRP A 91 11.06 32.69 16.30
N ASN A 92 9.87 32.76 16.90
CA ASN A 92 8.91 31.66 17.00
C ASN A 92 9.56 30.33 17.46
N GLN A 93 10.42 30.40 18.48
CA GLN A 93 11.19 29.26 18.97
C GLN A 93 10.71 28.84 20.36
N VAL A 94 10.54 27.54 20.58
CA VAL A 94 10.17 26.97 21.88
C VAL A 94 11.38 26.25 22.45
N PHE A 95 11.66 26.45 23.73
CA PHE A 95 12.64 25.71 24.52
C PHE A 95 11.92 24.80 25.51
N ALA A 96 12.46 23.60 25.74
CA ALA A 96 11.93 22.63 26.70
C ALA A 96 13.03 22.18 27.66
N PHE A 97 12.79 22.35 28.96
CA PHE A 97 13.68 21.92 30.04
C PHE A 97 13.03 20.78 30.81
N ALA A 98 13.71 19.63 30.93
CA ALA A 98 13.19 18.49 31.67
C ALA A 98 13.13 18.81 33.18
N LYS A 99 11.97 18.61 33.82
CA LYS A 99 11.76 18.91 35.25
C LYS A 99 12.78 18.23 36.16
N ASP A 100 13.15 16.99 35.84
CA ASP A 100 14.11 16.18 36.62
C ASP A 100 15.52 16.79 36.68
N ARG A 101 15.82 17.77 35.82
CA ARG A 101 17.11 18.46 35.73
C ARG A 101 17.07 19.90 36.23
N ILE A 102 15.92 20.41 36.62
CA ILE A 102 15.76 21.78 37.12
C ILE A 102 16.29 21.83 38.56
N GLN A 103 17.48 22.40 38.75
CA GLN A 103 18.07 22.61 40.08
C GLN A 103 17.78 24.02 40.62
N GLU A 104 17.70 25.02 39.74
CA GLU A 104 17.39 26.40 40.08
C GLU A 104 15.93 26.75 39.79
N LEU A 105 15.33 27.56 40.68
CA LEU A 105 13.93 27.96 40.62
C LEU A 105 13.70 29.29 39.91
N VAL A 106 14.72 29.86 39.27
CA VAL A 106 14.62 31.13 38.54
C VAL A 106 14.97 30.91 37.07
N LEU A 107 14.00 31.18 36.20
CA LEU A 107 14.19 31.22 34.75
C LEU A 107 14.57 32.64 34.34
N GLU A 108 15.75 32.83 33.75
CA GLU A 108 16.19 34.11 33.20
C GLU A 108 16.10 34.10 31.67
N ILE A 109 15.50 35.13 31.08
CA ILE A 109 15.44 35.35 29.63
C ILE A 109 16.17 36.65 29.32
N LEU A 110 17.29 36.56 28.61
CA LEU A 110 18.20 37.66 28.31
C LEU A 110 18.15 37.98 26.82
N VAL A 111 17.89 39.24 26.47
CA VAL A 111 18.04 39.72 25.09
C VAL A 111 19.45 40.28 24.93
N LYS A 112 20.21 39.78 23.97
CA LYS A 112 21.61 40.16 23.74
C LYS A 112 21.87 40.56 22.30
N ASP A 113 22.90 41.38 22.09
CA ASP A 113 23.42 41.73 20.76
C ASP A 113 24.67 40.91 20.43
N LYS A 114 24.71 40.29 19.25
CA LYS A 114 25.89 39.54 18.78
C LYS A 114 27.08 40.45 18.47
N ALA A 115 26.86 41.72 18.13
CA ALA A 115 27.94 42.65 17.80
C ALA A 115 28.83 43.03 19.01
N ASN A 116 28.35 42.83 20.24
CA ASN A 116 29.04 43.20 21.47
C ASN A 116 29.34 41.94 22.31
N ASN A 117 30.48 41.30 22.05
CA ASN A 117 30.94 40.13 22.82
C ASN A 117 31.35 40.54 24.25
N GLY A 118 30.42 40.47 25.21
CA GLY A 118 30.69 40.63 26.65
C GLY A 118 29.43 40.92 27.51
N ASN A 119 29.60 41.09 28.83
CA ASN A 119 28.52 41.50 29.77
C ASN A 119 27.88 42.85 29.42
N LYS A 120 28.50 43.64 28.54
CA LYS A 120 27.97 44.91 28.00
C LYS A 120 27.02 44.73 26.79
N GLY A 121 26.78 43.49 26.35
CA GLY A 121 25.88 43.16 25.23
C GLY A 121 24.44 42.82 25.62
N VAL A 122 24.07 42.88 26.90
CA VAL A 122 22.70 42.59 27.37
C VAL A 122 21.80 43.81 27.15
N MET A 123 20.79 43.65 26.30
CA MET A 123 19.77 44.66 25.99
C MET A 123 18.61 44.67 26.98
N GLY A 124 18.42 43.59 27.73
CA GLY A 124 17.41 43.54 28.80
C GLY A 124 17.12 42.12 29.25
N ARG A 125 16.48 41.99 30.42
CA ARG A 125 16.17 40.71 31.06
C ARG A 125 14.70 40.61 31.45
N VAL A 126 14.15 39.41 31.44
CA VAL A 126 12.90 39.02 32.12
C VAL A 126 13.18 37.80 32.97
N SER A 127 12.69 37.76 34.21
CA SER A 127 12.84 36.60 35.10
C SER A 127 11.49 36.06 35.56
N PHE A 128 11.40 34.74 35.72
CA PHE A 128 10.24 34.03 36.25
C PHE A 128 10.65 33.10 37.39
N SER A 129 9.87 33.10 38.47
CA SER A 129 9.94 32.04 39.49
C SER A 129 9.26 30.79 38.95
N VAL A 130 9.96 29.65 38.99
CA VAL A 130 9.45 28.36 38.48
C VAL A 130 8.19 27.91 39.24
N SER A 131 8.04 28.30 40.50
CA SER A 131 6.86 28.02 41.32
C SER A 131 5.59 28.71 40.83
N ASP A 132 5.74 29.86 40.16
CA ASP A 132 4.61 30.69 39.71
C ASP A 132 4.14 30.32 38.29
N ILE A 133 4.82 29.37 37.65
CA ILE A 133 4.55 28.97 36.27
C ILE A 133 3.34 28.04 36.23
N PRO A 134 2.30 28.35 35.43
CA PRO A 134 1.09 27.53 35.36
C PRO A 134 1.39 26.16 34.76
N MET A 135 0.70 25.14 35.29
CA MET A 135 0.70 23.79 34.71
C MET A 135 -0.38 23.67 33.64
N ARG A 136 -0.04 23.07 32.51
CA ARG A 136 -0.91 22.76 31.38
C ARG A 136 -0.87 21.27 31.12
N VAL A 137 -2.03 20.62 31.00
CA VAL A 137 -2.12 19.24 30.54
C VAL A 137 -3.15 19.17 29.41
N PRO A 138 -2.83 18.60 28.24
CA PRO A 138 -3.83 18.39 27.19
C PRO A 138 -5.08 17.70 27.78
N PRO A 139 -6.29 18.20 27.53
CA PRO A 139 -6.71 18.98 26.35
C PRO A 139 -6.71 20.52 26.52
N ASP A 140 -6.09 21.07 27.57
CA ASP A 140 -6.10 22.52 27.82
C ASP A 140 -5.56 23.33 26.61
N SER A 141 -6.28 24.41 26.27
CA SER A 141 -5.90 25.33 25.17
C SER A 141 -4.50 25.92 25.36
N PRO A 142 -3.73 26.16 24.28
CA PRO A 142 -2.39 26.73 24.40
C PRO A 142 -2.42 28.12 25.05
N LEU A 143 -1.48 28.38 25.95
CA LEU A 143 -1.37 29.67 26.64
C LEU A 143 -1.04 30.78 25.62
N ALA A 144 -1.84 31.84 25.60
CA ALA A 144 -1.61 32.97 24.71
C ALA A 144 -0.29 33.68 25.08
N PRO A 145 0.61 33.96 24.11
CA PRO A 145 1.84 34.70 24.39
C PRO A 145 1.53 36.13 24.86
N GLN A 146 2.23 36.57 25.90
CA GLN A 146 2.04 37.89 26.52
C GLN A 146 3.27 38.78 26.29
N TRP A 147 3.06 40.10 26.32
CA TRP A 147 4.14 41.09 26.24
C TRP A 147 4.71 41.37 27.63
N TYR A 148 6.03 41.24 27.77
CA TYR A 148 6.78 41.56 28.97
C TYR A 148 7.75 42.70 28.68
N ARG A 149 7.77 43.71 29.56
CA ARG A 149 8.75 44.79 29.51
C ARG A 149 10.08 44.29 30.04
N LEU A 150 11.16 44.56 29.31
CA LEU A 150 12.50 44.16 29.69
C LEU A 150 13.02 45.03 30.84
N GLU A 151 13.80 44.44 31.74
CA GLU A 151 14.47 45.13 32.83
C GLU A 151 15.96 45.30 32.54
N ASP A 152 16.52 46.43 32.96
CA ASP A 152 17.97 46.66 32.96
C ASP A 152 18.65 45.89 34.12
N GLN A 153 19.99 45.89 34.17
CA GLN A 153 20.78 45.22 35.22
C GLN A 153 20.41 45.69 36.64
N ASN A 154 19.88 46.92 36.75
CA ASN A 154 19.43 47.53 38.01
C ASN A 154 17.92 47.34 38.29
N GLY A 155 17.20 46.52 37.51
CA GLY A 155 15.77 46.25 37.70
C GLY A 155 14.83 47.35 37.17
N VAL A 156 15.34 48.32 36.42
CA VAL A 156 14.54 49.41 35.83
C VAL A 156 13.86 48.91 34.55
N LYS A 157 12.53 49.08 34.46
CA LYS A 157 11.76 48.70 33.26
C LYS A 157 12.12 49.60 32.07
N LEU A 158 12.62 48.99 31.00
CA LEU A 158 12.95 49.61 29.73
C LEU A 158 11.69 49.75 28.84
N LYS A 159 11.77 50.59 27.80
CA LYS A 159 10.73 50.67 26.75
C LYS A 159 10.68 49.42 25.85
N ARG A 160 11.71 48.57 25.91
CA ARG A 160 11.84 47.36 25.12
C ARG A 160 10.87 46.29 25.62
N GLU A 161 10.22 45.58 24.69
CA GLU A 161 9.25 44.55 25.04
C GLU A 161 9.52 43.24 24.30
N LEU A 162 9.31 42.13 25.00
CA LEU A 162 9.48 40.76 24.50
C LEU A 162 8.16 39.99 24.66
N MET A 163 7.68 39.40 23.57
CA MET A 163 6.50 38.55 23.56
C MET A 163 6.89 37.10 23.81
N LEU A 164 6.41 36.54 24.91
CA LEU A 164 6.76 35.18 25.34
C LEU A 164 5.59 34.48 26.06
N SER A 165 5.65 33.15 26.14
CA SER A 165 4.76 32.33 26.97
C SER A 165 5.59 31.26 27.68
N VAL A 166 5.28 31.03 28.95
CA VAL A 166 5.98 30.08 29.81
C VAL A 166 4.95 29.22 30.54
N TRP A 167 5.12 27.90 30.49
CA TRP A 167 4.21 26.95 31.15
C TRP A 167 4.92 25.64 31.47
N MET A 168 4.41 24.91 32.47
CA MET A 168 4.80 23.54 32.76
C MET A 168 3.88 22.59 32.01
N GLY A 169 4.43 21.79 31.09
CA GLY A 169 3.69 20.82 30.30
C GLY A 169 4.21 19.40 30.44
N THR A 170 3.68 18.50 29.60
CA THR A 170 4.12 17.10 29.51
C THR A 170 4.60 16.78 28.10
N GLN A 171 5.10 15.57 27.85
CA GLN A 171 5.44 15.13 26.49
C GLN A 171 4.23 15.06 25.53
N ALA A 172 3.00 15.11 26.07
CA ALA A 172 1.78 15.15 25.29
C ALA A 172 1.46 16.54 24.73
N ASP A 173 2.19 17.57 25.15
CA ASP A 173 2.00 18.93 24.66
C ASP A 173 2.35 19.02 23.17
N GLU A 174 1.52 19.74 22.40
CA GLU A 174 1.74 20.00 20.97
C GLU A 174 3.13 20.62 20.71
N ALA A 175 3.66 21.39 21.67
CA ALA A 175 4.97 22.01 21.58
C ALA A 175 6.15 21.04 21.69
N PHE A 176 5.94 19.85 22.28
CA PHE A 176 7.01 18.91 22.60
C PHE A 176 7.86 18.46 21.38
N PRO A 177 7.28 18.10 20.22
CA PRO A 177 8.05 17.57 19.08
C PRO A 177 8.96 18.61 18.41
N TYR A 178 8.58 19.89 18.43
CA TYR A 178 9.35 20.97 17.80
C TYR A 178 10.12 21.84 18.79
N ALA A 179 9.93 21.64 20.10
CA ALA A 179 10.69 22.33 21.13
C ALA A 179 12.19 21.97 21.09
N PHE A 180 13.00 22.96 21.44
CA PHE A 180 14.43 22.87 21.59
C PHE A 180 14.75 22.31 22.97
N HIS A 181 15.13 21.05 23.02
CA HIS A 181 15.51 20.37 24.27
C HIS A 181 16.92 20.77 24.67
N THR A 182 17.07 21.39 25.83
CA THR A 182 18.37 21.91 26.30
C THR A 182 19.39 20.82 26.59
N ASP A 183 18.95 19.58 26.81
CA ASP A 183 19.81 18.39 26.91
C ASP A 183 20.71 18.19 25.68
N ALA A 184 20.27 18.62 24.50
CA ALA A 184 21.04 18.54 23.25
C ALA A 184 21.87 19.79 22.94
N ALA A 185 21.57 20.91 23.62
CA ALA A 185 22.13 22.23 23.34
C ALA A 185 23.56 22.40 23.86
N ALA A 186 23.88 21.76 24.99
CA ALA A 186 25.21 21.82 25.60
C ALA A 186 26.31 21.18 24.73
N ALA A 187 25.95 20.31 23.79
CA ALA A 187 26.89 19.53 22.97
C ALA A 187 27.03 20.02 21.52
N THR A 188 26.18 20.96 21.07
CA THR A 188 25.93 21.16 19.64
C THR A 188 25.93 22.65 19.25
N SER A 189 26.59 23.01 18.15
CA SER A 189 26.48 24.34 17.52
C SER A 189 25.09 24.53 16.88
N GLY A 190 24.55 25.76 16.95
CA GLY A 190 23.15 26.14 16.66
C GLY A 190 22.44 25.49 15.45
N ASP A 191 23.15 25.16 14.37
CA ASP A 191 22.57 24.58 13.16
C ASP A 191 22.35 23.06 13.22
N ASN A 192 23.13 22.35 14.04
CA ASN A 192 23.06 20.89 14.14
C ASN A 192 21.91 20.40 15.05
N ILE A 193 21.22 21.30 15.77
CA ILE A 193 20.08 20.92 16.64
C ILE A 193 18.86 20.43 15.86
N ALA A 194 18.71 20.80 14.57
CA ALA A 194 17.62 20.25 13.76
C ALA A 194 17.62 18.71 13.76
N TYR A 195 18.81 18.08 13.83
CA TYR A 195 19.01 16.63 13.84
C TYR A 195 18.64 15.93 15.16
N THR A 196 18.26 16.65 16.22
CA THR A 196 17.87 16.03 17.50
C THR A 196 16.35 15.95 17.71
N ARG A 197 15.56 16.58 16.84
CA ARG A 197 14.09 16.64 16.95
C ARG A 197 13.42 15.29 16.67
N SER A 198 12.27 15.04 17.30
CA SER A 198 11.39 13.94 16.92
C SER A 198 10.56 14.32 15.68
N LYS A 199 10.21 13.33 14.87
CA LYS A 199 9.47 13.56 13.63
C LYS A 199 8.72 12.32 13.17
N VAL A 200 7.51 12.55 12.66
CA VAL A 200 6.73 11.56 11.90
C VAL A 200 6.92 11.85 10.41
N TYR A 201 7.28 10.83 9.65
CA TYR A 201 7.40 10.86 8.19
C TYR A 201 6.36 9.94 7.57
N ILE A 202 5.96 10.28 6.35
CA ILE A 202 5.02 9.48 5.55
C ILE A 202 5.74 9.13 4.25
N SER A 203 5.84 7.83 3.95
CA SER A 203 6.39 7.36 2.70
C SER A 203 5.48 7.74 1.53
N PRO A 204 6.05 8.07 0.36
CA PRO A 204 5.24 8.29 -0.83
C PRO A 204 4.47 7.02 -1.19
N ARG A 205 3.36 7.18 -1.90
CA ARG A 205 2.65 6.03 -2.46
C ARG A 205 3.33 5.59 -3.75
N LEU A 206 3.76 4.33 -3.78
CA LEU A 206 4.50 3.76 -4.89
C LEU A 206 3.59 2.91 -5.78
N TRP A 207 3.85 2.95 -7.09
CA TRP A 207 3.15 2.20 -8.13
C TRP A 207 4.17 1.49 -9.03
N TYR A 208 3.78 0.37 -9.64
CA TYR A 208 4.56 -0.23 -10.71
C TYR A 208 4.18 0.41 -12.04
N LEU A 209 5.15 1.02 -12.72
CA LEU A 209 5.02 1.49 -14.09
C LEU A 209 5.48 0.38 -15.02
N ARG A 210 4.54 -0.17 -15.80
CA ARG A 210 4.83 -1.17 -16.82
C ARG A 210 4.94 -0.50 -18.18
N VAL A 211 6.07 -0.70 -18.84
CA VAL A 211 6.33 -0.25 -20.21
C VAL A 211 6.57 -1.49 -21.06
N ASN A 212 5.53 -1.99 -21.71
CA ASN A 212 5.65 -3.07 -22.68
C ASN A 212 5.99 -2.46 -24.05
N VAL A 213 7.23 -2.66 -24.49
CA VAL A 213 7.66 -2.20 -25.80
C VAL A 213 7.46 -3.32 -26.82
N ILE A 214 6.54 -3.09 -27.78
CA ILE A 214 6.13 -4.12 -28.73
C ILE A 214 7.05 -4.11 -29.94
N GLN A 215 7.03 -3.01 -30.70
CA GLN A 215 7.75 -2.89 -31.97
C GLN A 215 8.01 -1.43 -32.34
N ALA A 216 8.98 -1.20 -33.22
CA ALA A 216 9.14 0.09 -33.92
C ALA A 216 8.84 -0.08 -35.41
N GLN A 217 8.46 1.02 -36.07
CA GLN A 217 8.22 1.10 -37.50
C GLN A 217 8.97 2.28 -38.11
N ASP A 218 9.31 2.13 -39.40
CA ASP A 218 9.92 3.18 -40.25
C ASP A 218 11.23 3.74 -39.69
N LEU A 219 12.13 2.83 -39.27
CA LEU A 219 13.43 3.21 -38.77
C LEU A 219 14.36 3.72 -39.88
N LEU A 220 14.80 4.98 -39.77
CA LEU A 220 15.75 5.60 -40.69
C LEU A 220 17.19 5.21 -40.32
N LEU A 221 17.75 4.23 -41.04
CA LEU A 221 19.11 3.74 -40.82
C LEU A 221 20.15 4.63 -41.51
N LYS A 222 20.93 5.40 -40.75
CA LYS A 222 22.01 6.25 -41.30
C LYS A 222 23.32 5.50 -41.57
N ASN A 223 23.67 4.47 -40.80
CA ASN A 223 24.91 3.70 -40.96
C ASN A 223 24.69 2.20 -40.72
N LYS A 224 24.87 1.37 -41.75
CA LYS A 224 24.82 -0.11 -41.65
C LYS A 224 26.18 -0.67 -41.24
N ASN A 225 26.53 -0.55 -39.96
CA ASN A 225 27.59 -1.41 -39.41
C ASN A 225 26.98 -2.77 -39.08
N GLU A 226 27.43 -3.83 -39.77
CA GLU A 226 26.88 -5.20 -39.64
C GLU A 226 26.93 -5.78 -38.21
N ASN A 227 27.79 -5.22 -37.35
CA ASN A 227 27.99 -5.64 -35.95
C ASN A 227 27.30 -4.73 -34.92
N SER A 228 26.31 -3.93 -35.31
CA SER A 228 25.58 -3.06 -34.37
C SER A 228 24.16 -3.56 -34.12
N ASP A 229 23.74 -3.53 -32.86
CA ASP A 229 22.40 -3.90 -32.42
C ASP A 229 21.62 -2.64 -32.03
N ILE A 230 20.30 -2.77 -32.04
CA ILE A 230 19.37 -1.73 -31.61
C ILE A 230 18.71 -2.18 -30.31
N PHE A 231 18.63 -1.27 -29.36
CA PHE A 231 17.87 -1.47 -28.13
C PHE A 231 17.19 -0.17 -27.71
N ILE A 232 16.24 -0.30 -26.80
CA ILE A 232 15.51 0.82 -26.23
C ILE A 232 16.04 1.05 -24.83
N GLN A 233 16.41 2.30 -24.57
CA GLN A 233 16.77 2.76 -23.25
C GLN A 233 15.62 3.60 -22.69
N ALA A 234 14.98 3.10 -21.64
CA ALA A 234 13.92 3.77 -20.91
C ALA A 234 14.52 4.41 -19.64
N VAL A 235 14.26 5.69 -19.42
CA VAL A 235 14.77 6.47 -18.28
C VAL A 235 13.61 7.08 -17.53
N LEU A 236 13.53 6.80 -16.22
CA LEU A 236 12.60 7.43 -15.29
C LEU A 236 13.38 8.03 -14.12
N GLY A 237 13.46 9.37 -14.07
CA GLY A 237 14.29 10.07 -13.10
C GLY A 237 15.76 9.65 -13.19
N ASN A 238 16.27 9.03 -12.12
CA ASN A 238 17.65 8.54 -12.04
C ASN A 238 17.82 7.07 -12.45
N LEU A 239 16.73 6.39 -12.83
CA LEU A 239 16.73 4.98 -13.18
C LEU A 239 16.72 4.82 -14.69
N ALA A 240 17.63 4.02 -15.23
CA ALA A 240 17.68 3.68 -16.65
C ALA A 240 17.64 2.15 -16.81
N LEU A 241 16.68 1.66 -17.59
CA LEU A 241 16.58 0.26 -18.01
C LEU A 241 16.77 0.15 -19.52
N ARG A 242 17.35 -0.96 -19.96
CA ARG A 242 17.59 -1.25 -21.37
C ARG A 242 16.84 -2.52 -21.76
N SER A 243 16.22 -2.52 -22.93
CA SER A 243 15.65 -3.71 -23.54
C SER A 243 16.74 -4.66 -24.04
N ARG A 244 16.34 -5.87 -24.42
CA ARG A 244 17.20 -6.79 -25.16
C ARG A 244 17.66 -6.16 -26.48
N PRO A 245 18.96 -6.32 -26.84
CA PRO A 245 19.45 -5.92 -28.15
C PRO A 245 18.82 -6.78 -29.24
N VAL A 246 18.37 -6.14 -30.31
CA VAL A 246 17.79 -6.76 -31.49
C VAL A 246 18.62 -6.33 -32.70
N LYS A 247 18.84 -7.26 -33.63
CA LYS A 247 19.56 -6.96 -34.87
C LYS A 247 18.85 -5.84 -35.64
N ILE A 248 19.65 -5.02 -36.32
CA ILE A 248 19.14 -3.92 -37.12
C ILE A 248 18.14 -4.43 -38.15
N SER A 249 16.91 -3.92 -38.07
CA SER A 249 15.83 -4.16 -39.02
C SER A 249 14.97 -2.89 -39.11
N PRO A 250 14.25 -2.66 -40.22
CA PRO A 250 13.37 -1.50 -40.35
C PRO A 250 12.16 -1.55 -39.39
N ASN A 251 11.72 -2.75 -39.03
CA ASN A 251 10.58 -3.01 -38.14
C ASN A 251 10.98 -3.97 -37.00
N PRO A 252 11.81 -3.53 -36.04
CA PRO A 252 12.27 -4.38 -34.95
C PRO A 252 11.14 -4.68 -33.96
N ILE A 253 11.10 -5.91 -33.45
CA ILE A 253 10.11 -6.40 -32.49
C ILE A 253 10.83 -6.81 -31.20
N TRP A 254 10.42 -6.22 -30.08
CA TRP A 254 10.94 -6.55 -28.74
C TRP A 254 9.95 -7.38 -27.94
N ASN A 255 8.68 -6.94 -27.87
CA ASN A 255 7.66 -7.46 -26.96
C ASN A 255 8.19 -7.75 -25.55
N GLU A 256 8.78 -6.74 -24.92
CA GLU A 256 9.45 -6.85 -23.63
C GLU A 256 8.88 -5.85 -22.62
N ASP A 257 8.70 -6.30 -21.37
CA ASP A 257 8.23 -5.49 -20.25
C ASP A 257 9.41 -4.85 -19.50
N LEU A 258 9.52 -3.53 -19.59
CA LEU A 258 10.38 -2.73 -18.72
C LEU A 258 9.54 -2.20 -17.55
N MET A 259 9.91 -2.60 -16.33
CA MET A 259 9.16 -2.28 -15.12
C MET A 259 9.93 -1.29 -14.25
N PHE A 260 9.26 -0.20 -13.86
CA PHE A 260 9.81 0.81 -12.95
C PHE A 260 8.93 0.97 -11.72
N VAL A 261 9.49 1.56 -10.65
CA VAL A 261 8.70 2.08 -9.53
C VAL A 261 8.50 3.58 -9.71
N ALA A 262 7.26 4.04 -9.67
CA ALA A 262 6.90 5.46 -9.73
C ALA A 262 6.21 5.89 -8.44
N ALA A 263 6.39 7.15 -8.03
CA ALA A 263 5.80 7.71 -6.81
C ALA A 263 4.74 8.79 -7.12
N GLU A 264 3.61 8.78 -6.42
CA GLU A 264 2.66 9.89 -6.43
C GLU A 264 3.34 11.18 -5.91
N PRO A 265 3.13 12.35 -6.55
CA PRO A 265 2.07 12.72 -7.51
C PRO A 265 2.41 12.54 -9.02
N PHE A 266 3.36 11.68 -9.39
CA PHE A 266 3.71 11.39 -10.80
C PHE A 266 4.16 12.63 -11.61
N ASP A 267 4.96 13.50 -11.00
CA ASP A 267 5.51 14.69 -11.66
C ASP A 267 6.62 14.38 -12.68
N GLU A 268 7.12 13.15 -12.69
CA GLU A 268 8.23 12.72 -13.55
C GLU A 268 7.74 12.36 -14.96
N SER A 269 8.62 12.54 -15.94
CA SER A 269 8.44 12.05 -17.32
C SER A 269 9.24 10.77 -17.54
N LEU A 270 8.65 9.81 -18.25
CA LEU A 270 9.35 8.67 -18.80
C LEU A 270 9.98 9.07 -20.15
N VAL A 271 11.30 8.96 -20.26
CA VAL A 271 12.04 9.24 -21.51
C VAL A 271 12.50 7.93 -22.12
N LEU A 272 12.09 7.66 -23.35
CA LEU A 272 12.46 6.48 -24.12
C LEU A 272 13.36 6.90 -25.27
N SER A 273 14.57 6.35 -25.33
CA SER A 273 15.50 6.59 -26.44
C SER A 273 15.81 5.30 -27.17
N LEU A 274 15.69 5.34 -28.50
CA LEU A 274 16.15 4.27 -29.37
C LEU A 274 17.64 4.46 -29.62
N GLU A 275 18.47 3.49 -29.23
CA GLU A 275 19.92 3.58 -29.33
C GLU A 275 20.49 2.45 -30.21
N GLN A 276 21.50 2.79 -31.01
CA GLN A 276 22.29 1.86 -31.82
C GLN A 276 23.70 1.74 -31.21
N GLY A 277 24.16 0.53 -30.98
CA GLY A 277 25.52 0.31 -30.49
C GLY A 277 25.88 -1.17 -30.40
N ASN A 278 27.18 -1.44 -30.20
CA ASN A 278 27.66 -2.78 -29.92
C ASN A 278 27.57 -3.04 -28.41
N SER A 279 27.08 -4.20 -27.99
CA SER A 279 26.86 -4.57 -26.57
C SER A 279 28.11 -4.44 -25.69
N CYS A 280 29.31 -4.37 -26.29
CA CYS A 280 30.61 -4.27 -25.60
C CYS A 280 31.21 -2.85 -25.56
N SER A 281 30.61 -1.84 -26.20
CA SER A 281 31.14 -0.46 -26.26
C SER A 281 30.27 0.50 -25.45
N ASN A 282 30.88 1.39 -24.66
CA ASN A 282 30.16 2.44 -23.91
C ASN A 282 29.68 3.61 -24.79
N LYS A 283 29.99 3.62 -26.09
CA LYS A 283 29.55 4.65 -27.04
C LYS A 283 28.34 4.12 -27.83
N HIS A 284 27.16 4.64 -27.51
CA HIS A 284 25.90 4.35 -28.20
C HIS A 284 25.40 5.61 -28.92
N GLU A 285 24.89 5.45 -30.14
CA GLU A 285 24.30 6.52 -30.93
C GLU A 285 22.79 6.56 -30.71
N LYS A 286 22.23 7.73 -30.41
CA LYS A 286 20.78 7.90 -30.19
C LYS A 286 20.10 8.17 -31.53
N LEU A 287 19.20 7.27 -31.95
CA LEU A 287 18.44 7.37 -33.19
C LEU A 287 17.19 8.25 -33.04
N GLY A 288 16.51 8.18 -31.88
CA GLY A 288 15.31 8.98 -31.60
C GLY A 288 14.92 8.95 -30.12
N ILE A 289 14.11 9.93 -29.69
CA ILE A 289 13.67 10.10 -28.30
C ILE A 289 12.15 10.32 -28.24
N CYS A 290 11.47 9.73 -27.27
CA CYS A 290 10.06 9.95 -26.96
C CYS A 290 9.94 10.27 -25.46
N GLU A 291 9.20 11.32 -25.11
CA GLU A 291 8.91 11.69 -23.73
C GLU A 291 7.41 11.48 -23.42
N VAL A 292 7.12 10.78 -22.34
CA VAL A 292 5.75 10.49 -21.88
C VAL A 292 5.57 10.98 -20.45
N HIS A 293 4.69 11.95 -20.23
CA HIS A 293 4.35 12.42 -18.89
C HIS A 293 3.50 11.39 -18.14
N LEU A 294 3.93 10.99 -16.95
CA LEU A 294 3.23 9.96 -16.16
C LEU A 294 1.81 10.37 -15.72
N LYS A 295 1.48 11.67 -15.70
CA LYS A 295 0.12 12.17 -15.43
C LYS A 295 -0.91 11.71 -16.48
N ASN A 296 -0.46 11.49 -17.71
CA ASN A 296 -1.31 11.10 -18.85
C ASN A 296 -1.34 9.58 -19.06
N VAL A 297 -0.62 8.81 -18.23
CA VAL A 297 -0.56 7.35 -18.31
C VAL A 297 -1.79 6.75 -17.60
N GLU A 298 -2.40 5.75 -18.25
CA GLU A 298 -3.55 5.04 -17.73
C GLU A 298 -3.23 4.28 -16.44
N ARG A 299 -4.16 4.33 -15.47
CA ARG A 299 -4.03 3.62 -14.19
C ARG A 299 -4.81 2.32 -14.24
N ARG A 300 -4.09 1.22 -14.28
CA ARG A 300 -4.64 -0.13 -14.35
C ARG A 300 -4.87 -0.69 -12.95
N ILE A 301 -6.09 -1.12 -12.67
CA ILE A 301 -6.49 -1.64 -11.34
C ILE A 301 -6.63 -3.16 -11.37
N ASP A 302 -6.89 -3.72 -12.54
CA ASP A 302 -7.27 -5.10 -12.81
C ASP A 302 -6.34 -5.76 -13.83
N ALA A 303 -6.53 -7.05 -14.09
CA ALA A 303 -5.66 -7.81 -14.97
C ALA A 303 -5.89 -7.57 -16.47
N ALA A 304 -6.80 -6.69 -16.89
CA ALA A 304 -7.00 -6.37 -18.31
C ALA A 304 -5.74 -5.79 -18.96
N THR A 305 -5.46 -6.18 -20.21
CA THR A 305 -4.31 -5.66 -20.94
C THR A 305 -4.57 -4.23 -21.42
N PRO A 306 -3.68 -3.26 -21.11
CA PRO A 306 -3.84 -1.88 -21.57
C PRO A 306 -3.73 -1.76 -23.10
N ALA A 307 -4.43 -0.78 -23.66
CA ALA A 307 -4.40 -0.51 -25.10
C ALA A 307 -3.00 -0.11 -25.58
N SER A 308 -2.60 -0.62 -26.76
CA SER A 308 -1.33 -0.24 -27.39
C SER A 308 -1.46 1.08 -28.13
N LYS A 309 -0.50 1.99 -27.97
CA LYS A 309 -0.45 3.29 -28.63
C LYS A 309 0.85 3.47 -29.41
N TRP A 310 0.77 4.16 -30.54
CA TRP A 310 1.92 4.56 -31.34
C TRP A 310 2.44 5.92 -30.89
N TYR A 311 3.73 5.99 -30.59
CA TYR A 311 4.43 7.20 -30.19
C TYR A 311 5.42 7.61 -31.27
N ASN A 312 5.40 8.88 -31.67
CA ASN A 312 6.38 9.41 -32.62
C ASN A 312 7.71 9.68 -31.91
N LEU A 313 8.83 9.33 -32.53
CA LEU A 313 10.15 9.66 -32.03
C LEU A 313 10.60 11.03 -32.56
N GLU A 314 11.30 11.79 -31.73
CA GLU A 314 11.93 13.05 -32.11
C GLU A 314 13.44 12.84 -32.35
N LYS A 315 14.02 13.60 -33.29
CA LYS A 315 15.48 13.61 -33.48
C LYS A 315 16.18 14.15 -32.22
N PRO A 316 17.35 13.61 -31.84
CA PRO A 316 18.10 14.14 -30.70
C PRO A 316 18.55 15.59 -30.95
N LYS A 317 18.41 16.46 -29.92
CA LYS A 317 18.66 17.92 -29.99
C LYS A 317 20.02 18.32 -30.58
N LYS A 318 21.08 17.51 -30.38
CA LYS A 318 22.42 17.75 -30.95
C LYS A 318 22.45 17.77 -32.48
N VAL A 319 21.53 17.08 -33.16
CA VAL A 319 21.45 17.04 -34.62
C VAL A 319 20.61 18.19 -35.18
N GLN A 320 19.63 18.69 -34.40
CA GLN A 320 18.82 19.85 -34.78
C GLN A 320 19.63 21.17 -34.78
N GLU A 321 20.58 21.34 -33.87
CA GLU A 321 21.45 22.53 -33.87
C GLU A 321 22.42 22.54 -35.06
N CYS A 322 23.01 21.40 -35.42
CA CYS A 322 23.90 21.30 -36.59
C CYS A 322 23.15 21.44 -37.94
N GLU A 323 21.90 20.95 -38.05
CA GLU A 323 21.07 21.17 -39.24
C GLU A 323 20.63 22.64 -39.37
N LYS A 324 20.45 23.36 -38.25
CA LYS A 324 20.17 24.82 -38.25
C LYS A 324 21.38 25.66 -38.64
N THR A 325 22.59 25.30 -38.22
CA THR A 325 23.82 26.02 -38.63
C THR A 325 24.17 25.80 -40.10
N ASN A 326 23.88 24.62 -40.67
CA ASN A 326 24.20 24.32 -42.07
C ASN A 326 23.16 24.89 -43.07
N LYS A 327 21.92 25.17 -42.63
CA LYS A 327 20.89 25.81 -43.47
C LYS A 327 20.94 27.35 -43.48
N ALA A 328 21.73 27.99 -42.61
CA ALA A 328 21.88 29.44 -42.60
C ALA A 328 22.81 29.96 -43.72
N THR A 329 23.53 29.08 -44.42
CA THR A 329 24.51 29.47 -45.45
C THR A 329 23.99 29.31 -46.88
N GLU A 330 22.84 28.65 -47.09
CA GLU A 330 22.23 28.48 -48.41
C GLU A 330 20.71 28.66 -48.33
N CYS A 331 20.23 29.76 -48.94
CA CYS A 331 18.84 30.14 -49.23
C CYS A 331 18.11 31.07 -48.23
N GLY A 332 17.53 32.14 -48.79
CA GLY A 332 16.91 33.28 -48.10
C GLY A 332 15.54 33.03 -47.43
N GLU A 333 15.12 34.05 -46.68
CA GLU A 333 14.24 34.00 -45.50
C GLU A 333 12.73 33.77 -45.71
N GLU A 334 12.21 33.42 -46.91
CA GLU A 334 10.73 33.42 -47.12
C GLU A 334 10.07 32.05 -47.37
N ALA A 335 10.74 30.92 -47.08
CA ALA A 335 10.14 29.58 -47.20
C ALA A 335 10.32 28.69 -45.95
N ALA A 336 10.61 29.27 -44.78
CA ALA A 336 11.01 28.52 -43.59
C ALA A 336 9.87 28.06 -42.66
N GLU A 337 8.59 28.13 -43.05
CA GLU A 337 7.47 27.71 -42.19
C GLU A 337 6.75 26.41 -42.60
N LYS A 338 7.12 25.72 -43.69
CA LYS A 338 6.31 24.57 -44.17
C LYS A 338 6.98 23.22 -44.45
N GLU A 339 8.27 23.02 -44.17
CA GLU A 339 8.86 21.67 -44.24
C GLU A 339 9.74 21.33 -43.04
N GLN A 340 9.12 21.17 -41.87
CA GLN A 340 9.68 20.26 -40.87
C GLN A 340 9.48 18.84 -41.37
N VAL A 341 10.53 18.23 -41.94
CA VAL A 341 10.54 16.81 -42.30
C VAL A 341 10.21 16.00 -41.05
N LYS A 342 8.96 15.54 -40.98
CA LYS A 342 8.37 14.74 -39.90
C LYS A 342 9.22 13.47 -39.75
N PHE A 343 9.94 13.34 -38.63
CA PHE A 343 10.68 12.12 -38.33
C PHE A 343 9.68 10.94 -38.29
N SER A 344 9.83 10.00 -39.22
CA SER A 344 8.81 8.98 -39.51
C SER A 344 8.83 7.80 -38.56
N THR A 345 9.86 7.67 -37.71
CA THR A 345 9.98 6.48 -36.86
C THR A 345 8.97 6.52 -35.72
N LYS A 346 8.18 5.46 -35.63
CA LYS A 346 7.14 5.30 -34.60
C LYS A 346 7.44 4.10 -33.71
N LEU A 347 7.05 4.20 -32.45
CA LEU A 347 7.22 3.15 -31.45
C LEU A 347 5.86 2.73 -30.90
N ASN A 348 5.52 1.45 -31.03
CA ASN A 348 4.30 0.87 -30.49
C ASN A 348 4.54 0.34 -29.07
N MET A 349 3.82 0.88 -28.10
CA MET A 349 3.99 0.54 -26.69
C MET A 349 2.67 0.47 -25.94
N ARG A 350 2.65 -0.33 -24.89
CA ARG A 350 1.62 -0.27 -23.85
C ARG A 350 2.26 0.24 -22.56
N ILE A 351 1.73 1.33 -22.04
CA ILE A 351 2.26 1.97 -20.82
C ILE A 351 1.11 2.05 -19.82
N SER A 352 1.29 1.44 -18.64
CA SER A 352 0.29 1.47 -17.56
C SER A 352 0.92 1.65 -16.19
N LEU A 353 0.21 2.38 -15.33
CA LEU A 353 0.47 2.45 -13.89
C LEU A 353 -0.36 1.36 -13.19
N ASP A 354 0.28 0.26 -12.84
CA ASP A 354 -0.37 -0.92 -12.26
C ASP A 354 -0.63 -0.71 -10.75
N GLY A 355 -1.85 -0.28 -10.41
CA GLY A 355 -2.32 -0.02 -9.05
C GLY A 355 -2.90 -1.24 -8.33
N GLY A 356 -3.15 -2.33 -9.05
CA GLY A 356 -3.65 -3.58 -8.46
C GLY A 356 -2.58 -4.39 -7.72
N TYR A 357 -1.30 -4.09 -7.91
CA TYR A 357 -0.20 -4.68 -7.12
C TYR A 357 0.02 -3.92 -5.82
N HIS A 358 0.50 -4.62 -4.81
CA HIS A 358 1.25 -4.01 -3.71
C HIS A 358 2.71 -3.83 -4.12
N VAL A 359 3.25 -2.62 -3.99
CA VAL A 359 4.68 -2.35 -4.26
C VAL A 359 5.50 -2.72 -3.03
N LEU A 360 6.27 -3.81 -3.15
CA LEU A 360 7.13 -4.29 -2.08
C LEU A 360 8.38 -3.40 -1.95
N ASP A 361 8.44 -2.59 -0.90
CA ASP A 361 9.66 -1.93 -0.41
C ASP A 361 10.38 -2.76 0.66
N GLU A 362 9.66 -3.66 1.33
CA GLU A 362 10.13 -4.59 2.36
C GLU A 362 10.18 -6.04 1.87
N THR A 363 10.86 -6.89 2.64
CA THR A 363 10.79 -8.35 2.46
C THR A 363 9.42 -8.87 2.88
N THR A 364 8.87 -9.84 2.13
CA THR A 364 7.54 -10.42 2.38
C THR A 364 7.37 -11.06 3.77
N GLN A 365 8.46 -11.50 4.40
CA GLN A 365 8.45 -12.13 5.72
C GLN A 365 8.28 -11.14 6.88
N TYR A 366 8.72 -9.89 6.66
CA TYR A 366 8.76 -8.81 7.65
C TYR A 366 8.04 -7.55 7.16
N SER A 367 7.12 -7.71 6.21
CA SER A 367 6.36 -6.61 5.63
C SER A 367 5.39 -6.02 6.66
N SER A 368 5.27 -4.70 6.62
CA SER A 368 4.43 -3.90 7.50
C SER A 368 3.13 -3.42 6.83
N ASP A 369 3.02 -3.54 5.50
CA ASP A 369 1.81 -3.24 4.72
C ASP A 369 1.76 -4.17 3.50
N LEU A 370 0.56 -4.66 3.18
CA LEU A 370 0.30 -5.56 2.05
C LEU A 370 -0.79 -5.02 1.13
N ARG A 371 -1.23 -3.77 1.33
CA ARG A 371 -2.32 -3.15 0.58
C ARG A 371 -1.92 -2.81 -0.85
N PRO A 372 -2.87 -2.84 -1.80
CA PRO A 372 -2.61 -2.42 -3.17
C PRO A 372 -2.25 -0.93 -3.28
N ALA A 373 -1.50 -0.60 -4.33
CA ALA A 373 -1.10 0.76 -4.67
C ALA A 373 -2.28 1.65 -5.08
N SER A 374 -3.44 1.11 -5.48
CA SER A 374 -4.66 1.87 -5.73
C SER A 374 -5.48 2.09 -4.45
N LYS A 375 -5.98 3.32 -4.24
CA LYS A 375 -6.79 3.68 -3.04
C LYS A 375 -8.17 3.04 -3.12
N LYS A 376 -8.69 2.87 -4.34
CA LYS A 376 -10.00 2.27 -4.63
C LYS A 376 -10.10 0.81 -4.16
N LEU A 377 -8.98 0.10 -4.09
CA LEU A 377 -8.89 -1.29 -3.62
C LEU A 377 -8.46 -1.41 -2.14
N SER A 378 -8.31 -0.29 -1.43
CA SER A 378 -7.86 -0.31 -0.04
C SER A 378 -8.99 -0.80 0.87
N LYS A 379 -8.65 -1.68 1.82
CA LYS A 379 -9.58 -2.19 2.84
C LYS A 379 -9.65 -1.23 4.02
N MET A 380 -10.73 -1.30 4.81
CA MET A 380 -10.81 -0.58 6.08
C MET A 380 -9.79 -1.12 7.10
N GLY A 381 -9.37 -0.28 8.04
CA GLY A 381 -8.52 -0.68 9.16
C GLY A 381 -9.22 -1.69 10.06
N ILE A 382 -8.48 -2.72 10.49
CA ILE A 382 -8.95 -3.78 11.39
C ILE A 382 -8.78 -3.37 12.86
N GLY A 383 -7.76 -2.55 13.16
CA GLY A 383 -7.43 -2.16 14.52
C GLY A 383 -6.35 -1.08 14.58
N VAL A 384 -5.89 -0.78 15.79
CA VAL A 384 -4.86 0.22 16.07
C VAL A 384 -3.69 -0.45 16.79
N LEU A 385 -2.49 -0.21 16.29
CA LEU A 385 -1.23 -0.58 16.96
C LEU A 385 -0.68 0.65 17.66
N GLU A 386 -0.27 0.47 18.90
CA GLU A 386 0.34 1.52 19.69
C GLU A 386 1.69 1.05 20.25
N LEU A 387 2.68 1.93 20.15
CA LEU A 387 4.04 1.69 20.60
C LEU A 387 4.46 2.82 21.53
N GLY A 388 4.74 2.49 22.79
CA GLY A 388 5.50 3.31 23.71
C GLY A 388 6.99 2.96 23.62
N ILE A 389 7.82 3.93 23.23
CA ILE A 389 9.28 3.82 23.24
C ILE A 389 9.78 4.49 24.52
N LEU A 390 10.08 3.69 25.55
CA LEU A 390 10.36 4.20 26.89
C LEU A 390 11.82 4.64 27.03
N ASN A 391 12.72 3.68 27.16
CA ASN A 391 14.14 3.93 27.40
C ASN A 391 15.01 2.81 26.81
N ALA A 392 16.33 3.02 26.80
CA ALA A 392 17.29 1.93 26.63
C ALA A 392 18.23 1.87 27.83
N LYS A 393 18.80 0.68 28.10
CA LYS A 393 19.76 0.43 29.18
C LYS A 393 20.99 -0.28 28.65
N GLY A 394 22.14 0.08 29.22
CA GLY A 394 23.42 -0.58 28.94
C GLY A 394 23.85 -0.46 27.48
N LEU A 395 23.62 0.70 26.85
CA LEU A 395 24.11 0.92 25.49
C LEU A 395 25.64 0.84 25.47
N SER A 396 26.21 0.19 24.46
CA SER A 396 27.66 0.17 24.24
C SER A 396 28.14 1.53 23.72
N PRO A 397 29.26 2.06 24.21
CA PRO A 397 29.81 3.33 23.74
C PRO A 397 30.28 3.28 22.29
N MET A 398 29.73 4.14 21.44
CA MET A 398 30.04 4.19 19.99
C MET A 398 31.13 5.20 19.66
N LYS A 399 31.41 6.14 20.59
CA LYS A 399 32.38 7.24 20.41
C LYS A 399 33.55 7.11 21.38
N LYS A 400 34.71 7.69 21.02
CA LYS A 400 35.99 7.58 21.76
C LYS A 400 35.94 8.02 23.23
N GLU A 401 34.93 8.81 23.62
CA GLU A 401 34.74 9.37 24.97
C GLU A 401 33.69 8.62 25.81
N ASN A 402 33.36 7.36 25.49
CA ASN A 402 32.31 6.59 26.17
C ASN A 402 30.90 7.20 26.04
N ARG A 403 30.65 7.90 24.93
CA ARG A 403 29.40 8.64 24.65
C ARG A 403 28.58 7.92 23.58
N THR A 404 27.26 8.02 23.68
CA THR A 404 26.30 7.61 22.64
C THR A 404 25.18 8.63 22.53
N ASP A 405 24.89 9.03 21.30
CA ASP A 405 23.83 9.97 20.94
C ASP A 405 22.68 9.19 20.30
N ALA A 406 21.87 8.55 21.13
CA ALA A 406 20.92 7.54 20.68
C ALA A 406 19.59 8.15 20.23
N TYR A 407 19.06 7.64 19.12
CA TYR A 407 17.68 7.85 18.69
C TYR A 407 17.08 6.56 18.12
N CYS A 408 15.76 6.47 18.08
CA CYS A 408 15.04 5.32 17.61
C CYS A 408 14.21 5.66 16.37
N VAL A 409 14.17 4.75 15.41
CA VAL A 409 13.31 4.80 14.24
C VAL A 409 12.38 3.60 14.26
N ALA A 410 11.07 3.83 14.18
CA ALA A 410 10.09 2.77 13.99
C ALA A 410 9.32 2.97 12.69
N LYS A 411 9.05 1.86 11.98
CA LYS A 411 8.29 1.84 10.73
C LYS A 411 7.16 0.84 10.83
N TYR A 412 5.97 1.30 10.46
CA TYR A 412 4.82 0.44 10.21
C TYR A 412 3.95 1.03 9.09
N GLY A 413 3.77 0.26 8.02
CA GLY A 413 3.16 0.69 6.77
C GLY A 413 3.81 1.95 6.21
N PRO A 414 3.04 2.95 5.74
CA PRO A 414 3.62 4.16 5.17
C PRO A 414 4.16 5.14 6.22
N LYS A 415 3.87 4.93 7.52
CA LYS A 415 4.23 5.87 8.58
C LYS A 415 5.54 5.45 9.25
N TRP A 416 6.51 6.36 9.22
CA TRP A 416 7.80 6.25 9.89
C TRP A 416 7.83 7.24 11.04
N VAL A 417 8.45 6.87 12.14
CA VAL A 417 8.63 7.74 13.30
C VAL A 417 10.09 7.73 13.71
N ARG A 418 10.59 8.90 14.08
CA ARG A 418 11.93 9.09 14.65
C ARG A 418 11.76 9.76 15.99
N THR A 419 12.29 9.16 17.05
CA THR A 419 12.31 9.79 18.38
C THR A 419 13.32 10.93 18.43
N ARG A 420 13.30 11.72 19.49
CA ARG A 420 14.37 12.71 19.74
C ARG A 420 15.72 12.03 19.97
N THR A 421 16.81 12.72 19.64
CA THR A 421 18.16 12.25 19.99
C THR A 421 18.46 12.63 21.43
N ILE A 422 18.77 11.64 22.26
CA ILE A 422 19.33 11.87 23.60
C ILE A 422 20.84 11.82 23.47
N VAL A 423 21.49 12.94 23.80
CA VAL A 423 22.94 13.14 23.64
C VAL A 423 23.67 12.67 24.91
N ASP A 424 24.87 12.13 24.73
CA ASP A 424 25.79 11.75 25.82
C ASP A 424 25.14 10.86 26.92
N SER A 425 24.42 9.81 26.52
CA SER A 425 23.76 8.91 27.47
C SER A 425 23.76 7.44 27.02
N LEU A 426 24.30 6.57 27.89
CA LEU A 426 24.23 5.11 27.74
C LEU A 426 22.89 4.52 28.23
N SER A 427 22.01 5.36 28.80
CA SER A 427 20.68 4.97 29.28
C SER A 427 19.60 6.01 28.88
N PRO A 428 19.41 6.24 27.57
CA PRO A 428 18.53 7.29 27.07
C PRO A 428 17.07 7.02 27.44
N LYS A 429 16.34 8.07 27.83
CA LYS A 429 14.89 8.05 28.10
C LYS A 429 14.14 8.92 27.08
N TRP A 430 13.35 8.27 26.22
CA TRP A 430 12.52 8.93 25.21
C TRP A 430 11.11 9.20 25.73
N ASN A 431 10.44 8.15 26.24
CA ASN A 431 9.04 8.17 26.68
C ASN A 431 8.08 8.78 25.63
N GLU A 432 8.24 8.36 24.38
CA GLU A 432 7.42 8.80 23.24
C GLU A 432 6.45 7.69 22.81
N GLN A 433 5.18 8.04 22.57
CA GLN A 433 4.13 7.11 22.14
C GLN A 433 3.67 7.43 20.72
N TYR A 434 3.48 6.39 19.91
CA TYR A 434 3.04 6.49 18.54
C TYR A 434 1.95 5.47 18.24
N THR A 435 1.03 5.83 17.35
CA THR A 435 -0.11 4.99 16.95
C THR A 435 -0.14 4.78 15.43
N TRP A 436 -0.61 3.61 14.99
CA TRP A 436 -0.78 3.23 13.59
C TRP A 436 -2.10 2.48 13.37
N GLU A 437 -2.71 2.69 12.21
CA GLU A 437 -3.81 1.86 11.75
C GLU A 437 -3.30 0.55 11.17
N VAL A 438 -3.88 -0.56 11.61
CA VAL A 438 -3.53 -1.92 11.21
C VAL A 438 -4.56 -2.45 10.22
N TYR A 439 -4.08 -2.95 9.08
CA TYR A 439 -4.92 -3.49 8.01
C TYR A 439 -4.79 -5.00 7.83
N ASP A 440 -3.75 -5.61 8.40
CA ASP A 440 -3.56 -7.06 8.41
C ASP A 440 -2.79 -7.47 9.68
N PRO A 441 -3.32 -8.38 10.52
CA PRO A 441 -2.63 -8.85 11.73
C PRO A 441 -1.31 -9.58 11.45
N CYS A 442 -1.08 -10.12 10.25
CA CYS A 442 0.13 -10.85 9.89
C CYS A 442 1.35 -9.95 9.65
N THR A 443 1.16 -8.63 9.66
CA THR A 443 2.21 -7.62 9.47
C THR A 443 3.18 -7.52 10.65
N VAL A 444 4.32 -6.89 10.41
CA VAL A 444 5.42 -6.75 11.37
C VAL A 444 5.79 -5.28 11.54
N ILE A 445 5.90 -4.81 12.79
CA ILE A 445 6.52 -3.51 13.09
C ILE A 445 8.02 -3.68 13.27
N THR A 446 8.79 -2.77 12.67
CA THR A 446 10.25 -2.75 12.74
C THR A 446 10.70 -1.52 13.54
N ILE A 447 11.54 -1.75 14.56
CA ILE A 447 12.10 -0.73 15.44
C ILE A 447 13.63 -0.86 15.41
N VAL A 448 14.35 0.24 15.20
CA VAL A 448 15.82 0.27 15.17
C VAL A 448 16.35 1.42 16.01
N VAL A 449 17.46 1.18 16.72
CA VAL A 449 18.19 2.22 17.46
C VAL A 449 19.47 2.56 16.72
N PHE A 450 19.73 3.85 16.56
CA PHE A 450 20.91 4.41 15.89
C PHE A 450 21.65 5.39 16.81
N ASP A 451 22.95 5.53 16.57
CA ASP A 451 23.80 6.59 17.11
C ASP A 451 23.91 7.72 16.08
N ASN A 452 23.57 8.94 16.50
CA ASN A 452 23.56 10.14 15.67
C ASN A 452 24.98 10.71 15.55
N ASN A 453 25.57 10.60 14.37
CA ASN A 453 26.92 11.13 14.11
C ASN A 453 26.92 12.52 13.48
N HIS A 454 25.75 13.01 13.06
CA HIS A 454 25.63 14.31 12.42
C HIS A 454 25.79 15.50 13.39
N LEU A 455 25.67 15.27 14.70
CA LEU A 455 25.89 16.32 15.70
C LEU A 455 27.35 16.82 15.73
N GLN A 456 28.30 15.98 15.34
CA GLN A 456 29.73 16.28 15.35
C GLN A 456 30.29 16.67 13.96
N ALA A 457 29.42 16.84 12.95
CA ALA A 457 29.80 16.99 11.53
C ALA A 457 30.69 18.19 11.18
N GLY A 458 31.04 19.06 12.14
CA GLY A 458 32.00 20.15 11.95
C GLY A 458 33.45 19.83 12.35
N LYS A 459 33.75 18.64 12.92
CA LYS A 459 35.09 18.32 13.46
C LYS A 459 35.94 17.38 12.59
N THR A 460 35.37 16.68 11.60
CA THR A 460 36.08 15.67 10.79
C THR A 460 35.62 15.73 9.32
N ASN A 461 36.56 15.70 8.37
CA ASN A 461 36.32 15.74 6.92
C ASN A 461 35.74 14.45 6.31
N GLU A 462 35.44 13.44 7.13
CA GLU A 462 34.80 12.19 6.69
C GLU A 462 33.28 12.33 6.65
N ALA A 463 32.63 11.68 5.67
CA ALA A 463 31.18 11.64 5.57
C ALA A 463 30.60 11.08 6.88
N THR A 464 29.84 11.89 7.62
CA THR A 464 29.19 11.44 8.85
C THR A 464 28.06 10.47 8.49
N VAL A 465 28.14 9.25 9.00
CA VAL A 465 27.16 8.18 8.78
C VAL A 465 26.63 7.73 10.14
N ASP A 466 25.31 7.65 10.29
CA ASP A 466 24.70 7.16 11.52
C ASP A 466 25.04 5.67 11.74
N GLN A 467 25.51 5.35 12.94
CA GLN A 467 25.88 3.98 13.29
C GLN A 467 24.68 3.22 13.84
N ARG A 468 24.52 1.96 13.43
CA ARG A 468 23.44 1.09 13.89
C ARG A 468 23.79 0.44 15.24
N ILE A 469 22.87 0.50 16.20
CA ILE A 469 23.02 -0.12 17.53
C ILE A 469 22.28 -1.45 17.58
N GLY A 470 21.06 -1.54 17.06
CA GLY A 470 20.33 -2.81 17.00
C GLY A 470 18.92 -2.70 16.42
N LYS A 471 18.37 -3.83 15.99
CA LYS A 471 17.08 -3.96 15.30
C LYS A 471 16.16 -4.93 16.03
N VAL A 472 14.91 -4.53 16.25
CA VAL A 472 13.84 -5.30 16.88
C VAL A 472 12.67 -5.39 15.89
N ARG A 473 12.05 -6.57 15.78
CA ARG A 473 10.86 -6.79 14.98
C ARG A 473 9.81 -7.49 15.81
N ILE A 474 8.57 -7.01 15.75
CA ILE A 474 7.44 -7.58 16.49
C ILE A 474 6.32 -7.87 15.51
N ARG A 475 5.89 -9.14 15.43
CA ARG A 475 4.77 -9.55 14.57
C ARG A 475 3.46 -9.37 15.31
N LEU A 476 2.51 -8.66 14.71
CA LEU A 476 1.24 -8.29 15.35
C LEU A 476 0.38 -9.52 15.67
N SER A 477 0.44 -10.57 14.84
CA SER A 477 -0.32 -11.80 15.06
C SER A 477 0.07 -12.58 16.32
N THR A 478 1.22 -12.25 16.93
CA THR A 478 1.66 -12.83 18.21
C THR A 478 1.15 -12.08 19.43
N LEU A 479 0.51 -10.92 19.22
CA LEU A 479 -0.03 -10.06 20.28
C LEU A 479 -1.51 -10.39 20.52
N GLU A 480 -1.86 -10.58 21.79
CA GLU A 480 -3.26 -10.67 22.23
C GLU A 480 -3.94 -9.30 22.10
N SER A 481 -5.24 -9.27 21.80
CA SER A 481 -6.02 -8.03 21.69
C SER A 481 -6.06 -7.31 23.03
N ASP A 482 -5.87 -5.99 23.02
CA ASP A 482 -5.96 -5.06 24.16
C ASP A 482 -5.02 -5.36 25.34
N ARG A 483 -4.11 -6.32 25.18
CA ARG A 483 -3.07 -6.62 26.15
C ARG A 483 -1.86 -5.72 25.91
N ILE A 484 -1.30 -5.21 27.00
CA ILE A 484 -0.08 -4.40 27.00
C ILE A 484 1.12 -5.32 27.25
N TYR A 485 2.08 -5.28 26.34
CA TYR A 485 3.34 -6.01 26.45
C TYR A 485 4.48 -5.03 26.75
N THR A 486 5.08 -5.13 27.94
CA THR A 486 6.17 -4.27 28.41
C THR A 486 7.44 -5.09 28.64
N HIS A 487 8.39 -5.05 27.70
CA HIS A 487 9.59 -5.90 27.76
C HIS A 487 10.86 -5.11 27.42
N PHE A 488 12.00 -5.57 27.97
CA PHE A 488 13.32 -5.25 27.45
C PHE A 488 13.66 -6.20 26.29
N TYR A 489 13.95 -5.61 25.14
CA TYR A 489 14.39 -6.28 23.93
C TYR A 489 15.91 -6.09 23.77
N PRO A 490 16.70 -7.16 23.62
CA PRO A 490 18.13 -7.03 23.40
C PRO A 490 18.42 -6.41 22.03
N LEU A 491 19.29 -5.40 22.02
CA LEU A 491 19.80 -4.77 20.81
C LEU A 491 21.03 -5.55 20.35
N ILE A 492 20.91 -6.23 19.22
CA ILE A 492 21.98 -7.05 18.65
C ILE A 492 22.47 -6.37 17.38
N ASN A 493 23.79 -6.16 17.29
CA ASN A 493 24.44 -5.72 16.07
C ASN A 493 25.44 -6.79 15.61
N LEU A 494 25.41 -7.10 14.32
CA LEU A 494 26.41 -7.93 13.67
C LEU A 494 27.56 -7.03 13.23
N GLN A 495 28.75 -7.25 13.80
CA GLN A 495 30.02 -6.62 13.40
C GLN A 495 30.94 -7.69 12.80
N PRO A 496 31.99 -7.36 12.03
CA PRO A 496 32.96 -8.35 11.51
C PRO A 496 33.57 -9.28 12.58
N GLN A 497 33.55 -8.86 13.85
CA GLN A 497 34.10 -9.61 14.99
C GLN A 497 33.09 -10.56 15.67
N GLY A 498 31.81 -10.54 15.24
CA GLY A 498 30.74 -11.37 15.78
C GLY A 498 29.44 -10.61 16.05
N ALA A 499 28.41 -11.32 16.48
CA ALA A 499 27.26 -10.68 17.12
C ALA A 499 27.66 -10.16 18.50
N LYS A 500 27.35 -8.89 18.75
CA LYS A 500 27.58 -8.24 20.04
C LYS A 500 26.24 -7.71 20.57
N LYS A 501 25.97 -7.94 21.86
CA LYS A 501 24.88 -7.24 22.55
C LYS A 501 25.28 -5.78 22.76
N MET A 502 24.54 -4.88 22.12
CA MET A 502 24.81 -3.46 22.15
C MET A 502 24.00 -2.72 23.21
N GLY A 503 23.09 -3.42 23.90
CA GLY A 503 22.24 -2.91 24.98
C GLY A 503 20.86 -3.57 24.98
N GLU A 504 19.91 -3.00 25.72
CA GLU A 504 18.52 -3.43 25.76
C GLU A 504 17.59 -2.22 25.60
N ILE A 505 16.53 -2.31 24.78
CA ILE A 505 15.49 -1.28 24.63
C ILE A 505 14.20 -1.71 25.31
N GLN A 506 13.60 -0.83 26.10
CA GLN A 506 12.31 -1.06 26.74
C GLN A 506 11.18 -0.54 25.84
N LEU A 507 10.27 -1.44 25.46
CA LEU A 507 9.11 -1.11 24.63
C LEU A 507 7.82 -1.54 25.32
N ALA A 508 6.78 -0.71 25.20
CA ALA A 508 5.39 -1.04 25.51
C ALA A 508 4.60 -1.15 24.20
N VAL A 509 3.94 -2.28 23.97
CA VAL A 509 3.16 -2.51 22.75
C VAL A 509 1.75 -2.92 23.11
N ARG A 510 0.75 -2.27 22.51
CA ARG A 510 -0.68 -2.63 22.59
C ARG A 510 -1.25 -2.76 21.18
N PHE A 511 -2.01 -3.82 20.95
CA PHE A 511 -2.77 -4.00 19.71
C PHE A 511 -4.26 -4.08 20.03
N SER A 512 -5.02 -3.06 19.62
CA SER A 512 -6.46 -2.95 19.90
C SER A 512 -7.28 -3.22 18.65
N CYS A 513 -8.35 -4.01 18.80
CA CYS A 513 -9.23 -4.40 17.69
C CYS A 513 -10.69 -4.17 18.05
N PRO A 514 -11.45 -3.32 17.34
CA PRO A 514 -12.88 -3.11 17.60
C PRO A 514 -13.74 -4.36 17.33
N SER A 515 -13.39 -5.21 16.35
CA SER A 515 -14.15 -6.42 16.01
C SER A 515 -13.24 -7.61 15.75
N LEU A 516 -13.39 -8.66 16.56
CA LEU A 516 -12.68 -9.92 16.37
C LEU A 516 -13.12 -10.64 15.08
N LEU A 517 -14.38 -10.47 14.66
CA LEU A 517 -14.90 -11.08 13.44
C LEU A 517 -14.19 -10.52 12.19
N ASN A 518 -13.94 -9.21 12.13
CA ASN A 518 -13.19 -8.59 11.03
C ASN A 518 -11.74 -9.10 10.97
N VAL A 519 -11.11 -9.30 12.13
CA VAL A 519 -9.77 -9.91 12.23
C VAL A 519 -9.81 -11.33 11.67
N LEU A 520 -10.77 -12.16 12.11
CA LEU A 520 -10.88 -13.56 11.65
C LEU A 520 -11.18 -13.65 10.14
N GLN A 521 -12.02 -12.78 9.59
CA GLN A 521 -12.30 -12.72 8.15
C GLN A 521 -11.03 -12.43 7.34
N THR A 522 -10.10 -11.66 7.90
CA THR A 522 -8.83 -11.34 7.23
C THR A 522 -7.94 -12.57 7.05
N TYR A 523 -7.97 -13.53 7.99
CA TYR A 523 -7.25 -14.81 7.84
C TYR A 523 -7.80 -15.69 6.70
N ALA A 524 -9.05 -15.49 6.28
CA ALA A 524 -9.64 -16.21 5.15
C ALA A 524 -9.29 -15.59 3.79
N GLN A 525 -8.68 -14.40 3.77
CA GLN A 525 -8.32 -13.69 2.54
C GLN A 525 -6.84 -13.91 2.19
N PRO A 526 -6.47 -13.88 0.89
CA PRO A 526 -5.06 -13.95 0.51
C PRO A 526 -4.31 -12.72 1.03
N MET A 527 -3.06 -12.94 1.47
CA MET A 527 -2.19 -11.89 2.04
C MET A 527 -1.91 -10.77 1.02
N LEU A 528 -1.60 -11.12 -0.22
CA LEU A 528 -1.29 -10.15 -1.28
C LEU A 528 -2.54 -9.84 -2.13
N PRO A 529 -2.58 -8.67 -2.79
CA PRO A 529 -3.62 -8.36 -3.77
C PRO A 529 -3.70 -9.40 -4.90
N LYS A 530 -4.91 -9.62 -5.44
CA LYS A 530 -5.20 -10.63 -6.49
C LYS A 530 -4.24 -10.57 -7.69
N MET A 531 -3.81 -9.36 -8.07
CA MET A 531 -2.91 -9.14 -9.21
C MET A 531 -1.58 -9.91 -9.09
N HIS A 532 -1.03 -10.05 -7.88
CA HIS A 532 0.21 -10.81 -7.63
C HIS A 532 0.07 -12.30 -7.96
N TYR A 533 -1.14 -12.84 -7.95
CA TYR A 533 -1.41 -14.25 -8.26
C TYR A 533 -1.83 -14.47 -9.72
N ILE A 534 -2.56 -13.51 -10.31
CA ILE A 534 -3.05 -13.60 -11.69
C ILE A 534 -1.91 -13.32 -12.68
N CYS A 535 -1.12 -12.28 -12.42
CA CYS A 535 0.02 -11.88 -13.24
C CYS A 535 1.28 -11.83 -12.35
N PRO A 536 1.85 -12.99 -11.99
CA PRO A 536 2.99 -13.04 -11.08
C PRO A 536 4.23 -12.40 -11.70
N LEU A 537 4.94 -11.60 -10.90
CA LEU A 537 6.23 -11.03 -11.29
C LEU A 537 7.35 -12.03 -11.03
N SER A 538 8.38 -12.03 -11.87
CA SER A 538 9.56 -12.85 -11.61
C SER A 538 10.28 -12.38 -10.34
N MET A 539 10.94 -13.30 -9.62
CA MET A 539 11.71 -12.95 -8.42
C MET A 539 12.79 -11.88 -8.72
N PHE A 540 13.38 -11.94 -9.92
CA PHE A 540 14.37 -10.96 -10.37
C PHE A 540 13.81 -9.55 -10.53
N GLN A 541 12.63 -9.45 -11.16
CA GLN A 541 11.93 -8.17 -11.28
C GLN A 541 11.54 -7.64 -9.91
N LEU A 542 11.03 -8.50 -9.03
CA LEU A 542 10.62 -8.12 -7.67
C LEU A 542 11.77 -7.52 -6.86
N ASP A 543 12.94 -8.16 -6.90
CA ASP A 543 14.13 -7.69 -6.19
C ASP A 543 14.65 -6.35 -6.76
N SER A 544 14.67 -6.22 -8.09
CA SER A 544 15.04 -4.97 -8.76
C SER A 544 14.09 -3.84 -8.38
N LEU A 545 12.78 -4.09 -8.45
CA LEU A 545 11.72 -3.13 -8.11
C LEU A 545 11.78 -2.75 -6.63
N ARG A 546 12.05 -3.69 -5.72
CA ARG A 546 12.23 -3.41 -4.29
C ARG A 546 13.40 -2.45 -4.05
N ASN A 547 14.52 -2.67 -4.73
CA ASN A 547 15.67 -1.77 -4.62
C ASN A 547 15.35 -0.37 -5.17
N GLN A 548 14.61 -0.27 -6.28
CA GLN A 548 14.12 1.01 -6.80
C GLN A 548 13.20 1.72 -5.80
N ALA A 549 12.24 1.01 -5.20
CA ALA A 549 11.33 1.52 -4.17
C ALA A 549 12.08 2.07 -2.95
N ALA A 550 13.10 1.35 -2.48
CA ALA A 550 13.94 1.79 -1.37
C ALA A 550 14.73 3.07 -1.71
N VAL A 551 15.29 3.16 -2.93
CA VAL A 551 16.01 4.36 -3.39
C VAL A 551 15.07 5.57 -3.43
N ILE A 552 13.88 5.45 -4.02
CA ILE A 552 12.90 6.54 -4.10
C ILE A 552 12.48 6.99 -2.69
N THR A 553 12.23 6.04 -1.79
CA THR A 553 11.86 6.33 -0.40
C THR A 553 12.99 7.06 0.33
N SER A 554 14.25 6.63 0.14
CA SER A 554 15.42 7.32 0.72
C SER A 554 15.59 8.75 0.22
N LEU A 555 15.38 8.98 -1.08
CA LEU A 555 15.46 10.33 -1.68
C LEU A 555 14.36 11.25 -1.16
N ARG A 556 13.15 10.73 -0.89
CA ARG A 556 12.06 11.52 -0.31
C ARG A 556 12.29 11.85 1.16
N LEU A 557 12.70 10.86 1.96
CA LEU A 557 12.89 11.04 3.41
C LEU A 557 14.13 11.88 3.75
N SER A 558 15.15 11.89 2.89
CA SER A 558 16.35 12.74 3.05
C SER A 558 16.10 14.23 2.81
N ARG A 559 14.98 14.62 2.20
CA ARG A 559 14.56 16.02 2.02
C ARG A 559 13.76 16.58 3.20
N ALA A 560 13.38 15.74 4.16
CA ALA A 560 12.63 16.16 5.32
C ALA A 560 13.53 16.79 6.39
N GLU A 561 12.95 17.51 7.34
CA GLU A 561 13.66 18.10 8.48
C GLU A 561 13.13 17.49 9.80
N PRO A 562 13.95 16.75 10.58
CA PRO A 562 15.31 16.30 10.26
C PRO A 562 15.34 15.26 9.12
N PRO A 563 16.44 15.18 8.35
CA PRO A 563 16.53 14.24 7.24
C PRO A 563 16.82 12.83 7.73
N LEU A 564 16.10 11.83 7.22
CA LEU A 564 16.50 10.44 7.35
C LEU A 564 17.42 10.10 6.18
N LYS A 565 18.69 9.81 6.49
CA LYS A 565 19.70 9.50 5.48
C LYS A 565 19.49 8.11 4.88
N ARG A 566 20.17 7.86 3.76
CA ARG A 566 20.00 6.65 2.95
C ARG A 566 20.34 5.37 3.72
N GLU A 567 21.39 5.40 4.54
CA GLU A 567 21.85 4.28 5.37
C GLU A 567 20.79 3.81 6.37
N VAL A 568 20.05 4.75 6.98
CA VAL A 568 18.97 4.46 7.94
C VAL A 568 17.83 3.77 7.21
N VAL A 569 17.42 4.30 6.05
CA VAL A 569 16.34 3.75 5.24
C VAL A 569 16.69 2.37 4.67
N GLU A 570 17.90 2.21 4.12
CA GLU A 570 18.37 0.93 3.58
C GLU A 570 18.44 -0.17 4.66
N TYR A 571 18.84 0.18 5.88
CA TYR A 571 18.90 -0.77 6.99
C TYR A 571 17.51 -1.10 7.56
N MET A 572 16.59 -0.13 7.58
CA MET A 572 15.20 -0.37 7.98
C MET A 572 14.50 -1.33 7.01
N LEU A 573 14.66 -1.14 5.69
CA LEU A 573 14.04 -1.93 4.63
C LEU A 573 14.74 -3.26 4.29
N ASP A 574 15.92 -3.52 4.85
CA ASP A 574 16.75 -4.70 4.55
C ASP A 574 17.08 -4.85 3.06
N VAL A 575 17.45 -3.76 2.38
CA VAL A 575 17.75 -3.75 0.94
C VAL A 575 18.80 -4.82 0.56
N ARG A 576 19.73 -5.11 1.46
CA ARG A 576 20.80 -6.12 1.29
C ARG A 576 20.44 -7.52 1.81
N ALA A 577 19.16 -7.84 2.02
CA ALA A 577 18.73 -9.15 2.52
C ALA A 577 19.14 -10.31 1.60
N ASN A 578 19.14 -10.10 0.28
CA ASN A 578 19.37 -11.16 -0.71
C ASN A 578 20.85 -11.34 -1.09
N VAL A 579 21.75 -10.58 -0.46
CA VAL A 579 23.19 -10.80 -0.62
C VAL A 579 23.56 -12.09 0.08
N TRP A 580 24.31 -12.95 -0.61
CA TRP A 580 24.78 -14.21 -0.05
C TRP A 580 25.72 -13.99 1.14
N SER A 581 25.53 -14.87 2.12
CA SER A 581 26.38 -15.04 3.28
C SER A 581 26.34 -16.52 3.64
N MET A 582 27.51 -17.13 3.84
CA MET A 582 27.65 -18.52 4.30
C MET A 582 26.84 -18.80 5.59
N ARG A 583 26.90 -17.89 6.56
CA ARG A 583 26.14 -17.96 7.82
C ARG A 583 24.63 -18.07 7.57
N ARG A 584 24.08 -17.20 6.72
CA ARG A 584 22.65 -17.22 6.37
C ARG A 584 22.29 -18.53 5.68
N GLY A 585 23.14 -19.01 4.77
CA GLY A 585 22.96 -20.31 4.13
C GLY A 585 22.87 -21.47 5.13
N ARG A 586 23.80 -21.55 6.09
CA ARG A 586 23.77 -22.56 7.16
C ARG A 586 22.54 -22.44 8.04
N ALA A 587 22.15 -21.22 8.41
CA ALA A 587 20.95 -21.00 9.21
C ALA A 587 19.68 -21.47 8.49
N GLN A 588 19.52 -21.13 7.21
CA GLN A 588 18.37 -21.62 6.42
C GLN A 588 18.39 -23.14 6.27
N PHE A 589 19.56 -23.74 6.04
CA PHE A 589 19.70 -25.19 5.95
C PHE A 589 19.31 -25.89 7.26
N HIS A 590 19.77 -25.40 8.41
CA HIS A 590 19.37 -25.93 9.71
C HIS A 590 17.88 -25.74 10.00
N ARG A 591 17.27 -24.61 9.60
CA ARG A 591 15.82 -24.42 9.67
C ARG A 591 15.09 -25.51 8.88
N ILE A 592 15.51 -25.82 7.65
CA ILE A 592 14.95 -26.93 6.87
C ILE A 592 15.18 -28.28 7.57
N LEU A 593 16.39 -28.55 8.02
CA LEU A 593 16.70 -29.81 8.71
C LEU A 593 15.84 -29.99 9.97
N SER A 594 15.56 -28.90 10.69
CA SER A 594 14.68 -28.90 11.87
C SER A 594 13.24 -29.28 11.51
N LEU A 595 12.75 -28.86 10.34
CA LEU A 595 11.43 -29.26 9.82
C LEU A 595 11.41 -30.74 9.41
N LEU A 596 12.51 -31.22 8.81
CA LEU A 596 12.68 -32.63 8.44
C LEU A 596 12.93 -33.54 9.64
N SER A 597 13.28 -33.00 10.82
CA SER A 597 13.54 -33.80 12.02
C SER A 597 12.38 -34.72 12.39
N GLY A 598 11.13 -34.26 12.19
CA GLY A 598 9.94 -35.08 12.38
C GLY A 598 9.86 -36.27 11.42
N LEU A 599 10.23 -36.07 10.15
CA LEU A 599 10.32 -37.14 9.16
C LEU A 599 11.48 -38.09 9.47
N VAL A 600 12.63 -37.58 9.89
CA VAL A 600 13.78 -38.41 10.30
C VAL A 600 13.40 -39.29 11.50
N SER A 601 12.70 -38.74 12.49
CA SER A 601 12.17 -39.50 13.62
C SER A 601 11.13 -40.54 13.18
N ALA A 602 10.26 -40.21 12.21
CA ALA A 602 9.31 -41.16 11.64
C ALA A 602 10.01 -42.29 10.86
N CYS A 603 11.05 -42.00 10.07
CA CYS A 603 11.86 -43.01 9.40
C CYS A 603 12.58 -43.93 10.40
N LYS A 604 13.14 -43.36 11.48
CA LYS A 604 13.74 -44.14 12.57
C LYS A 604 12.72 -45.05 13.26
N LEU A 605 11.52 -44.52 13.53
CA LEU A 605 10.41 -45.30 14.09
C LEU A 605 9.99 -46.42 13.12
N PHE A 606 9.91 -46.13 11.83
CA PHE A 606 9.60 -47.12 10.80
C PHE A 606 10.68 -48.21 10.72
N ASP A 607 11.96 -47.84 10.79
CA ASP A 607 13.06 -48.80 10.87
C ASP A 607 13.03 -49.62 12.16
N GLU A 608 12.63 -49.04 13.28
CA GLU A 608 12.44 -49.76 14.56
C GLU A 608 11.27 -50.76 14.46
N ILE A 609 10.16 -50.35 13.85
CA ILE A 609 9.00 -51.21 13.57
C ILE A 609 9.41 -52.37 12.64
N ARG A 610 10.15 -52.07 11.56
CA ARG A 610 10.64 -53.04 10.56
C ARG A 610 11.66 -54.02 11.15
N SER A 611 12.52 -53.55 12.05
CA SER A 611 13.54 -54.37 12.72
C SER A 611 13.02 -55.14 13.93
N TRP A 612 11.72 -54.99 14.27
CA TRP A 612 11.06 -55.68 15.38
C TRP A 612 11.78 -55.55 16.75
N LYS A 613 12.54 -54.47 16.94
CA LYS A 613 13.30 -54.22 18.19
C LYS A 613 12.39 -54.07 19.41
N SER A 614 11.19 -53.50 19.20
CA SER A 614 10.12 -53.44 20.20
C SER A 614 8.91 -54.19 19.70
N THR A 615 8.77 -55.45 20.13
CA THR A 615 7.74 -56.38 19.64
C THR A 615 6.33 -55.83 19.85
N VAL A 616 6.08 -55.16 20.98
CA VAL A 616 4.76 -54.57 21.31
C VAL A 616 4.41 -53.43 20.36
N ILE A 617 5.34 -52.53 20.08
CA ILE A 617 5.12 -51.37 19.19
C ILE A 617 4.92 -51.84 17.75
N SER A 618 5.70 -52.83 17.29
CA SER A 618 5.55 -53.41 15.95
C SER A 618 4.20 -54.09 15.74
N ILE A 619 3.69 -54.84 16.74
CA ILE A 619 2.37 -55.48 16.67
C ILE A 619 1.26 -54.42 16.60
N ILE A 620 1.31 -53.39 17.44
CA ILE A 620 0.33 -52.30 17.44
C ILE A 620 0.36 -51.55 16.10
N ALA A 621 1.56 -51.22 15.59
CA ALA A 621 1.73 -50.55 14.31
C ALA A 621 1.19 -51.38 13.15
N TYR A 622 1.43 -52.69 13.15
CA TYR A 622 0.88 -53.61 12.16
C TYR A 622 -0.66 -53.65 12.21
N PHE A 623 -1.24 -53.70 13.41
CA PHE A 623 -2.70 -53.71 13.57
C PHE A 623 -3.33 -52.39 13.10
N ILE A 624 -2.71 -51.24 13.42
CA ILE A 624 -3.14 -49.92 12.93
C ILE A 624 -3.03 -49.85 11.40
N PHE A 625 -1.95 -50.37 10.82
CA PHE A 625 -1.76 -50.41 9.38
C PHE A 625 -2.82 -51.28 8.69
N LEU A 626 -3.12 -52.46 9.25
CA LEU A 626 -4.17 -53.35 8.77
C LEU A 626 -5.55 -52.69 8.84
N LEU A 627 -5.86 -51.99 9.94
CA LEU A 627 -7.10 -51.21 10.08
C LEU A 627 -7.19 -50.07 9.06
N ALA A 628 -6.08 -49.40 8.74
CA ALA A 628 -6.04 -48.34 7.73
C ALA A 628 -6.32 -48.88 6.31
N ILE A 629 -5.85 -50.10 6.00
CA ILE A 629 -6.14 -50.76 4.71
C ILE A 629 -7.60 -51.21 4.63
N ILE A 630 -8.16 -51.74 5.71
CA ILE A 630 -9.55 -52.25 5.73
C ILE A 630 -10.57 -51.09 5.68
N PHE A 631 -10.28 -49.96 6.32
CA PHE A 631 -11.17 -48.81 6.40
C PHE A 631 -10.54 -47.53 5.84
N PRO A 632 -10.30 -47.47 4.51
CA PRO A 632 -9.69 -46.29 3.88
C PRO A 632 -10.56 -45.03 4.07
N GLU A 633 -11.88 -45.20 4.20
CA GLU A 633 -12.84 -44.13 4.46
C GLU A 633 -12.61 -43.41 5.80
N LYS A 634 -11.94 -44.06 6.76
CA LYS A 634 -11.69 -43.49 8.10
C LYS A 634 -10.29 -42.87 8.23
N ILE A 635 -9.43 -42.95 7.22
CA ILE A 635 -8.10 -42.32 7.24
C ILE A 635 -8.21 -40.79 7.35
N LEU A 636 -9.03 -40.18 6.50
CA LEU A 636 -9.17 -38.72 6.47
C LEU A 636 -9.75 -38.17 7.79
N PRO A 637 -10.86 -38.71 8.35
CA PRO A 637 -11.36 -38.32 9.67
C PRO A 637 -10.35 -38.51 10.81
N THR A 638 -9.63 -39.64 10.82
CA THR A 638 -8.64 -39.92 11.88
C THR A 638 -7.46 -38.95 11.83
N THR A 639 -6.99 -38.56 10.63
CA THR A 639 -5.93 -37.54 10.50
C THR A 639 -6.36 -36.17 11.03
N PHE A 640 -7.58 -35.71 10.71
CA PHE A 640 -8.11 -34.46 11.26
C PHE A 640 -8.27 -34.50 12.79
N PHE A 641 -8.75 -35.62 13.32
CA PHE A 641 -8.86 -35.81 14.77
C PHE A 641 -7.50 -35.80 15.47
N LEU A 642 -6.47 -36.42 14.88
CA LEU A 642 -5.10 -36.35 15.41
C LEU A 642 -4.57 -34.92 15.45
N PHE A 643 -4.83 -34.11 14.41
CA PHE A 643 -4.48 -32.69 14.43
C PHE A 643 -5.25 -31.89 15.48
N LEU A 644 -6.55 -32.17 15.67
CA LEU A 644 -7.38 -31.57 16.71
C LEU A 644 -6.81 -31.85 18.11
N VAL A 645 -6.58 -33.13 18.44
CA VAL A 645 -6.04 -33.54 19.76
C VAL A 645 -4.64 -32.96 19.97
N LYS A 646 -3.78 -33.02 18.96
CA LYS A 646 -2.42 -32.45 19.04
C LYS A 646 -2.44 -30.93 19.21
N GLY A 647 -3.36 -30.25 18.53
CA GLY A 647 -3.62 -28.82 18.70
C GLY A 647 -4.03 -28.50 20.14
N ILE A 648 -5.08 -29.13 20.66
CA ILE A 648 -5.57 -28.91 22.03
C ILE A 648 -4.48 -29.24 23.07
N TRP A 649 -3.73 -30.33 22.88
CA TRP A 649 -2.65 -30.70 23.79
C TRP A 649 -1.54 -29.64 23.85
N ARG A 650 -1.13 -29.13 22.69
CA ARG A 650 -0.07 -28.10 22.58
C ARG A 650 -0.48 -26.73 23.11
N TYR A 651 -1.78 -26.46 23.28
CA TYR A 651 -2.27 -25.21 23.88
C TYR A 651 -1.69 -24.98 25.28
N ARG A 652 -1.46 -26.05 26.06
CA ARG A 652 -0.87 -25.98 27.41
C ARG A 652 0.57 -25.50 27.40
N SER A 653 1.31 -25.74 26.33
CA SER A 653 2.72 -25.37 26.15
C SER A 653 2.89 -24.16 25.24
N ARG A 654 1.85 -23.31 25.10
CA ARG A 654 1.90 -22.16 24.18
C ARG A 654 2.96 -21.13 24.60
N PRO A 655 3.67 -20.52 23.65
CA PRO A 655 4.55 -19.39 23.95
C PRO A 655 3.70 -18.21 24.44
N ARG A 656 4.10 -17.57 25.54
CA ARG A 656 3.40 -16.42 26.13
C ARG A 656 4.07 -15.07 25.81
N HIS A 657 5.31 -15.11 25.34
CA HIS A 657 6.09 -13.91 25.04
C HIS A 657 6.06 -13.61 23.54
N PRO A 658 6.07 -12.32 23.15
CA PRO A 658 6.16 -11.93 21.75
C PRO A 658 7.47 -12.44 21.14
N THR A 659 7.45 -12.71 19.85
CA THR A 659 8.63 -13.26 19.17
C THR A 659 9.71 -12.21 19.03
N HIS A 660 10.95 -12.54 19.40
CA HIS A 660 12.13 -11.69 19.21
C HIS A 660 13.14 -12.37 18.28
N MET A 661 14.18 -11.63 17.88
CA MET A 661 15.25 -12.16 17.06
C MET A 661 16.16 -13.07 17.90
N ASP A 662 16.09 -14.38 17.65
CA ASP A 662 16.91 -15.36 18.34
C ASP A 662 18.27 -15.50 17.65
N VAL A 663 19.33 -15.15 18.38
CA VAL A 663 20.72 -15.19 17.90
C VAL A 663 21.12 -16.62 17.54
N LYS A 664 20.64 -17.62 18.29
CA LYS A 664 20.93 -19.04 18.05
C LYS A 664 20.30 -19.54 16.77
N LEU A 665 19.02 -19.19 16.53
CA LEU A 665 18.32 -19.55 15.29
C LEU A 665 18.97 -18.89 14.06
N SER A 666 19.55 -17.71 14.23
CA SER A 666 20.27 -16.99 13.17
C SER A 666 21.73 -17.44 12.97
N HIS A 667 22.21 -18.42 13.76
CA HIS A 667 23.59 -18.91 13.80
C HIS A 667 24.66 -17.83 14.02
N ALA A 668 24.27 -16.68 14.57
CA ALA A 668 25.16 -15.54 14.73
C ALA A 668 26.21 -15.72 15.85
N ASP A 669 26.01 -16.69 16.76
CA ASP A 669 26.96 -17.05 17.81
C ASP A 669 28.05 -18.04 17.34
N THR A 670 27.78 -18.82 16.29
CA THR A 670 28.64 -19.93 15.83
C THR A 670 29.56 -19.57 14.66
N THR A 671 29.62 -18.30 14.27
CA THR A 671 30.27 -17.86 13.04
C THR A 671 31.74 -17.59 13.18
N THR A 672 32.49 -17.93 12.14
CA THR A 672 33.90 -17.54 12.00
C THR A 672 34.02 -16.10 11.48
N ILE A 673 35.17 -15.46 11.74
CA ILE A 673 35.43 -14.07 11.33
C ILE A 673 35.41 -13.95 9.79
N GLU A 674 35.96 -14.95 9.08
CA GLU A 674 35.98 -15.01 7.61
C GLU A 674 34.57 -14.97 7.00
N GLU A 675 33.61 -15.71 7.57
CA GLU A 675 32.20 -15.72 7.10
C GLU A 675 31.51 -14.36 7.29
N LEU A 676 31.98 -13.58 8.26
CA LEU A 676 31.42 -12.29 8.62
C LEU A 676 32.04 -11.17 7.78
N GLU A 677 33.34 -11.25 7.49
CA GLU A 677 34.00 -10.43 6.46
C GLU A 677 33.35 -10.61 5.09
N GLU A 678 33.02 -11.86 4.72
CA GLU A 678 32.26 -12.15 3.50
C GLU A 678 30.91 -11.42 3.51
N GLU A 679 30.09 -11.55 4.57
CA GLU A 679 28.78 -10.89 4.66
C GLU A 679 28.88 -9.35 4.55
N PHE A 680 29.97 -8.76 5.04
CA PHE A 680 30.21 -7.31 5.00
C PHE A 680 30.98 -6.81 3.78
N ASP A 681 31.49 -7.70 2.92
CA ASP A 681 32.15 -7.32 1.66
C ASP A 681 31.12 -6.68 0.71
N PRO A 682 31.33 -5.42 0.25
CA PRO A 682 30.41 -4.74 -0.64
C PRO A 682 30.28 -5.46 -2.00
N PHE A 683 29.23 -5.12 -2.74
CA PHE A 683 29.06 -5.55 -4.12
C PHE A 683 29.18 -4.32 -5.04
N PRO A 684 30.14 -4.28 -5.98
CA PRO A 684 31.17 -5.28 -6.28
C PRO A 684 32.23 -5.43 -5.18
N SER A 685 32.84 -6.62 -5.10
CA SER A 685 33.80 -6.98 -4.05
C SER A 685 35.06 -6.10 -4.02
N LYS A 686 35.67 -5.96 -2.83
CA LYS A 686 36.97 -5.32 -2.63
C LYS A 686 38.16 -6.15 -3.14
N PHE A 687 38.00 -7.45 -3.39
CA PHE A 687 39.09 -8.32 -3.81
C PHE A 687 39.64 -7.94 -5.21
N SER A 688 40.97 -8.04 -5.38
CA SER A 688 41.68 -7.63 -6.59
C SER A 688 41.66 -8.71 -7.69
N GLY A 689 41.56 -8.28 -8.95
CA GLY A 689 41.52 -9.13 -10.14
C GLY A 689 40.15 -9.11 -10.83
N GLU A 690 40.01 -8.37 -11.94
CA GLU A 690 38.69 -8.09 -12.55
C GLU A 690 37.90 -9.35 -12.93
N ASN A 691 38.56 -10.35 -13.50
CA ASN A 691 37.90 -11.57 -13.96
C ASN A 691 37.52 -12.50 -12.81
N LEU A 692 38.37 -12.62 -11.79
CA LEU A 692 38.08 -13.41 -10.60
C LEU A 692 36.98 -12.75 -9.77
N ARG A 693 37.06 -11.42 -9.58
CA ARG A 693 36.01 -10.62 -8.95
C ARG A 693 34.66 -10.80 -9.65
N LYS A 694 34.61 -10.64 -10.97
CA LYS A 694 33.37 -10.83 -11.76
C LYS A 694 32.81 -12.26 -11.68
N ARG A 695 33.64 -13.29 -11.50
CA ARG A 695 33.19 -14.69 -11.33
C ARG A 695 32.70 -14.95 -9.92
N TYR A 696 33.43 -14.48 -8.92
CA TYR A 696 33.07 -14.56 -7.52
C TYR A 696 31.75 -13.82 -7.23
N ASP A 697 31.63 -12.57 -7.68
CA ASP A 697 30.42 -11.75 -7.57
C ASP A 697 29.20 -12.44 -8.20
N ARG A 698 29.38 -13.08 -9.37
CA ARG A 698 28.32 -13.86 -10.02
C ARG A 698 27.92 -15.09 -9.21
N LEU A 699 28.88 -15.84 -8.69
CA LEU A 699 28.62 -17.03 -7.87
C LEU A 699 27.94 -16.64 -6.56
N ARG A 700 28.39 -15.55 -5.93
CA ARG A 700 27.78 -14.94 -4.76
C ARG A 700 26.32 -14.54 -5.03
N GLY A 701 26.06 -13.94 -6.19
CA GLY A 701 24.69 -13.63 -6.61
C GLY A 701 23.80 -14.87 -6.84
N ILE A 702 24.34 -15.98 -7.37
CA ILE A 702 23.60 -17.24 -7.53
C ILE A 702 23.34 -17.90 -6.18
N ALA A 703 24.36 -17.98 -5.33
CA ALA A 703 24.26 -18.61 -4.02
C ALA A 703 23.27 -17.84 -3.11
N GLY A 704 23.24 -16.50 -3.20
CA GLY A 704 22.28 -15.68 -2.45
C GLY A 704 20.84 -15.98 -2.85
N ARG A 705 20.60 -16.23 -4.13
CA ARG A 705 19.29 -16.67 -4.65
C ARG A 705 18.90 -18.05 -4.16
N LEU A 706 19.82 -19.01 -4.16
CA LEU A 706 19.56 -20.35 -3.62
C LEU A 706 19.22 -20.29 -2.12
N VAL A 707 19.93 -19.47 -1.35
CA VAL A 707 19.65 -19.25 0.07
C VAL A 707 18.29 -18.58 0.28
N ALA A 708 17.87 -17.67 -0.60
CA ALA A 708 16.53 -17.07 -0.54
C ALA A 708 15.42 -18.11 -0.76
N VAL A 709 15.53 -18.94 -1.80
CA VAL A 709 14.57 -20.03 -2.05
C VAL A 709 14.54 -21.03 -0.89
N MET A 710 15.70 -21.39 -0.37
CA MET A 710 15.82 -22.24 0.82
C MET A 710 15.13 -21.59 2.04
N GLY A 711 15.31 -20.28 2.22
CA GLY A 711 14.64 -19.52 3.27
C GLY A 711 13.13 -19.42 3.11
N ASP A 712 12.62 -19.35 1.89
CA ASP A 712 11.17 -19.38 1.62
C ASP A 712 10.59 -20.76 1.88
N LEU A 713 11.25 -21.84 1.47
CA LEU A 713 10.87 -23.22 1.80
C LEU A 713 10.85 -23.44 3.32
N ALA A 714 11.89 -23.02 4.02
CA ALA A 714 11.95 -23.06 5.48
C ALA A 714 10.79 -22.28 6.11
N THR A 715 10.49 -21.09 5.59
CA THR A 715 9.40 -20.25 6.10
C THR A 715 8.03 -20.87 5.87
N GLN A 716 7.79 -21.49 4.71
CA GLN A 716 6.52 -22.19 4.44
C GLN A 716 6.36 -23.42 5.35
N GLY A 717 7.43 -24.20 5.56
CA GLY A 717 7.39 -25.32 6.49
C GLY A 717 7.17 -24.87 7.94
N GLU A 718 7.81 -23.79 8.38
CA GLU A 718 7.57 -23.20 9.71
C GLU A 718 6.15 -22.65 9.85
N ARG A 719 5.55 -22.11 8.78
CA ARG A 719 4.13 -21.71 8.77
C ARG A 719 3.23 -22.92 8.96
N ALA A 720 3.47 -24.01 8.23
CA ALA A 720 2.72 -25.26 8.39
C ALA A 720 2.86 -25.81 9.82
N GLU A 721 4.05 -25.76 10.41
CA GLU A 721 4.24 -26.18 11.79
C GLU A 721 3.59 -25.21 12.79
N SER A 722 3.58 -23.90 12.48
CA SER A 722 2.99 -22.87 13.34
C SER A 722 1.49 -23.05 13.53
N LEU A 723 0.79 -23.69 12.58
CA LEU A 723 -0.63 -24.05 12.69
C LEU A 723 -0.92 -24.86 13.96
N LEU A 724 0.03 -25.66 14.46
CA LEU A 724 -0.13 -26.51 15.64
C LEU A 724 0.66 -26.03 16.86
N ARG A 725 1.50 -24.99 16.74
CA ARG A 725 2.37 -24.51 17.84
C ARG A 725 1.74 -23.40 18.70
N TRP A 726 0.53 -22.93 18.36
CA TRP A 726 -0.13 -21.79 19.05
C TRP A 726 0.76 -20.53 19.09
N ARG A 727 1.60 -20.34 18.07
CA ARG A 727 2.43 -19.13 17.94
C ARG A 727 1.56 -17.92 17.59
N ASP A 728 0.57 -18.14 16.76
CA ASP A 728 -0.54 -17.21 16.51
C ASP A 728 -1.79 -17.82 17.15
N PRO A 729 -2.26 -17.28 18.29
CA PRO A 729 -3.42 -17.83 18.99
C PRO A 729 -4.68 -17.87 18.12
N ARG A 730 -4.89 -16.88 17.25
CA ARG A 730 -6.08 -16.76 16.40
C ARG A 730 -5.99 -17.70 15.20
N GLY A 731 -4.84 -17.71 14.53
CA GLY A 731 -4.58 -18.59 13.39
C GLY A 731 -4.64 -20.08 13.77
N THR A 732 -4.02 -20.48 14.89
CA THR A 732 -4.12 -21.86 15.37
C THR A 732 -5.53 -22.21 15.82
N ALA A 733 -6.26 -21.31 16.50
CA ALA A 733 -7.66 -21.57 16.88
C ALA A 733 -8.54 -21.84 15.65
N LEU A 734 -8.43 -21.03 14.59
CA LEU A 734 -9.12 -21.25 13.33
C LEU A 734 -8.76 -22.60 12.70
N PHE A 735 -7.48 -22.97 12.72
CA PHE A 735 -7.04 -24.27 12.20
C PHE A 735 -7.60 -25.45 13.00
N VAL A 736 -7.65 -25.34 14.33
CA VAL A 736 -8.23 -26.37 15.21
C VAL A 736 -9.74 -26.52 14.95
N ILE A 737 -10.47 -25.41 14.78
CA ILE A 737 -11.88 -25.42 14.38
C ILE A 737 -12.04 -26.05 12.99
N PHE A 738 -11.18 -25.70 12.03
CA PHE A 738 -11.17 -26.30 10.71
C PHE A 738 -10.92 -27.81 10.76
N CYS A 739 -10.00 -28.30 11.60
CA CYS A 739 -9.80 -29.74 11.80
C CYS A 739 -11.03 -30.41 12.42
N LEU A 740 -11.73 -29.75 13.34
CA LEU A 740 -12.96 -30.28 13.93
C LEU A 740 -14.07 -30.41 12.87
N VAL A 741 -14.33 -29.34 12.11
CA VAL A 741 -15.33 -29.35 11.04
C VAL A 741 -14.94 -30.33 9.93
N GLY A 742 -13.68 -30.29 9.47
CA GLY A 742 -13.15 -31.21 8.47
C GLY A 742 -13.25 -32.68 8.90
N GLY A 743 -13.01 -32.97 10.18
CA GLY A 743 -13.21 -34.30 10.77
C GLY A 743 -14.67 -34.76 10.72
N ILE A 744 -15.63 -33.88 11.07
CA ILE A 744 -17.06 -34.19 11.02
C ILE A 744 -17.53 -34.41 9.58
N VAL A 745 -17.18 -33.51 8.66
CA VAL A 745 -17.59 -33.59 7.25
C VAL A 745 -16.98 -34.83 6.58
N SER A 746 -15.69 -35.10 6.80
CA SER A 746 -15.04 -36.29 6.24
C SER A 746 -15.56 -37.60 6.84
N TYR A 747 -16.11 -37.56 8.07
CA TYR A 747 -16.76 -38.74 8.66
C TYR A 747 -18.15 -38.98 8.07
N ALA A 748 -18.90 -37.91 7.78
CA ALA A 748 -20.24 -37.96 7.21
C ALA A 748 -20.26 -38.26 5.70
N VAL A 749 -19.27 -37.75 4.96
CA VAL A 749 -19.18 -37.88 3.50
C VAL A 749 -18.14 -38.95 3.12
N PRO A 750 -18.52 -40.03 2.41
CA PRO A 750 -17.59 -41.07 1.99
C PRO A 750 -16.44 -40.51 1.13
N PHE A 751 -15.24 -41.05 1.31
CA PHE A 751 -14.02 -40.62 0.59
C PHE A 751 -14.18 -40.65 -0.94
N ARG A 752 -15.02 -41.54 -1.47
CA ARG A 752 -15.31 -41.66 -2.91
C ARG A 752 -15.92 -40.37 -3.49
N VAL A 753 -16.78 -39.69 -2.73
CA VAL A 753 -17.42 -38.44 -3.17
C VAL A 753 -16.37 -37.34 -3.32
N TRP A 754 -15.40 -37.27 -2.40
CA TRP A 754 -14.28 -36.32 -2.50
C TRP A 754 -13.41 -36.56 -3.73
N ILE A 755 -13.12 -37.81 -4.08
CA ILE A 755 -12.41 -38.15 -5.32
C ILE A 755 -13.21 -37.72 -6.54
N VAL A 756 -14.53 -38.02 -6.58
CA VAL A 756 -15.38 -37.64 -7.71
C VAL A 756 -15.42 -36.12 -7.87
N VAL A 757 -15.57 -35.35 -6.79
CA VAL A 757 -15.53 -33.88 -6.82
C VAL A 757 -14.17 -33.36 -7.28
N LEU A 758 -13.07 -33.92 -6.76
CA LEU A 758 -11.72 -33.52 -7.14
C LEU A 758 -11.43 -33.81 -8.61
N VAL A 759 -11.77 -35.01 -9.09
CA VAL A 759 -11.61 -35.40 -10.49
C VAL A 759 -12.49 -34.54 -11.38
N SER A 760 -13.74 -34.28 -11.00
CA SER A 760 -14.63 -33.38 -11.75
C SER A 760 -14.12 -31.94 -11.79
N TYR A 761 -13.47 -31.47 -10.72
CA TYR A 761 -12.87 -30.14 -10.66
C TYR A 761 -11.60 -30.04 -11.52
N VAL A 762 -10.72 -31.05 -11.48
CA VAL A 762 -9.49 -31.11 -12.27
C VAL A 762 -9.77 -31.32 -13.75
N MET A 763 -10.77 -32.15 -14.08
CA MET A 763 -11.21 -32.44 -15.44
C MET A 763 -12.18 -31.38 -15.98
N ARG A 764 -12.39 -30.27 -15.27
CA ARG A 764 -13.25 -29.16 -15.72
C ARG A 764 -12.72 -28.62 -17.05
N PRO A 765 -13.57 -28.50 -18.10
CA PRO A 765 -13.13 -28.01 -19.40
C PRO A 765 -12.62 -26.56 -19.35
N PRO A 766 -11.58 -26.21 -20.14
CA PRO A 766 -10.95 -24.88 -20.12
C PRO A 766 -11.91 -23.73 -20.49
N SER A 767 -12.96 -23.99 -21.28
CA SER A 767 -14.01 -23.02 -21.60
C SER A 767 -14.77 -22.52 -20.36
N GLN A 768 -14.94 -23.35 -19.32
CA GLN A 768 -15.56 -22.93 -18.06
C GLN A 768 -14.63 -22.04 -17.22
N ILE A 769 -13.30 -22.16 -17.39
CA ILE A 769 -12.29 -21.34 -16.68
C ILE A 769 -12.22 -19.94 -17.27
N GLU A 770 -12.35 -19.81 -18.59
CA GLU A 770 -12.39 -18.50 -19.28
C GLU A 770 -13.70 -17.76 -19.04
N SER A 771 -14.83 -18.47 -18.94
CA SER A 771 -16.12 -17.84 -18.58
C SER A 771 -16.05 -17.10 -17.24
N ASN A 772 -15.36 -17.68 -16.24
CA ASN A 772 -15.17 -17.07 -14.92
C ASN A 772 -14.22 -15.87 -14.89
N LYS A 773 -13.41 -15.64 -15.94
CA LYS A 773 -12.48 -14.49 -16.04
C LYS A 773 -13.11 -13.28 -16.72
N HIS A 774 -14.14 -13.48 -17.54
CA HIS A 774 -14.89 -12.42 -18.21
C HIS A 774 -16.28 -12.16 -17.59
N THR A 775 -16.74 -13.00 -16.68
CA THR A 775 -17.92 -12.71 -15.86
C THR A 775 -17.55 -11.76 -14.72
N GLU A 776 -17.41 -10.47 -15.02
CA GLU A 776 -18.17 -9.51 -14.23
C GLU A 776 -19.65 -9.75 -14.59
N VAL A 777 -20.25 -10.80 -14.01
CA VAL A 777 -21.69 -10.76 -13.81
C VAL A 777 -21.87 -9.61 -12.84
N THR A 778 -22.15 -8.42 -13.36
CA THR A 778 -22.91 -7.45 -12.59
C THR A 778 -24.11 -8.22 -12.06
N PRO A 779 -24.34 -8.28 -10.74
CA PRO A 779 -25.57 -8.86 -10.24
C PRO A 779 -26.70 -7.91 -10.66
N MET A 780 -27.14 -8.02 -11.92
CA MET A 780 -28.38 -7.41 -12.40
C MET A 780 -29.53 -8.25 -11.84
N ILE A 781 -29.71 -8.15 -10.52
CA ILE A 781 -30.84 -8.74 -9.79
C ILE A 781 -32.13 -7.91 -10.05
N PHE A 782 -32.05 -6.83 -10.83
CA PHE A 782 -33.12 -5.86 -11.00
C PHE A 782 -33.39 -5.49 -12.46
N CYS A 783 -33.45 -6.45 -13.39
CA CYS A 783 -33.93 -6.19 -14.75
C CYS A 783 -35.13 -7.10 -15.11
N PHE A 784 -36.15 -6.52 -15.74
CA PHE A 784 -37.39 -7.19 -16.15
C PHE A 784 -37.49 -7.19 -17.68
N ASN A 785 -37.77 -8.36 -18.26
CA ASN A 785 -38.10 -8.48 -19.68
C ASN A 785 -39.55 -8.06 -19.90
N LEU A 786 -39.79 -7.16 -20.83
CA LEU A 786 -41.13 -6.78 -21.27
C LEU A 786 -41.41 -7.43 -22.62
N GLU A 787 -42.44 -8.28 -22.68
CA GLU A 787 -42.81 -8.95 -23.93
C GLU A 787 -43.41 -7.95 -24.92
N ILE A 788 -42.79 -7.82 -26.09
CA ILE A 788 -43.26 -6.96 -27.18
C ILE A 788 -43.98 -7.82 -28.23
N VAL A 789 -45.02 -7.27 -28.88
CA VAL A 789 -45.73 -8.01 -29.93
C VAL A 789 -44.82 -8.24 -31.14
N GLY A 790 -44.77 -9.50 -31.61
CA GLY A 790 -43.99 -9.91 -32.78
C GLY A 790 -44.71 -9.68 -34.11
N ASP A 791 -44.88 -8.41 -34.52
CA ASP A 791 -45.61 -8.01 -35.74
C ASP A 791 -44.73 -7.34 -36.82
N GLY A 792 -43.43 -7.61 -36.80
CA GLY A 792 -42.44 -6.94 -37.64
C GLY A 792 -42.01 -5.56 -37.13
N ARG A 793 -42.72 -4.98 -36.15
CA ARG A 793 -42.33 -3.71 -35.49
C ARG A 793 -41.54 -3.89 -34.20
N CYS A 794 -41.34 -5.13 -33.74
CA CYS A 794 -40.77 -5.43 -32.42
C CYS A 794 -39.44 -4.73 -32.11
N LEU A 795 -38.55 -4.60 -33.10
CA LEU A 795 -37.29 -3.86 -32.93
C LEU A 795 -37.54 -2.38 -32.63
N PHE A 796 -38.25 -1.67 -33.51
CA PHE A 796 -38.49 -0.24 -33.33
C PHE A 796 -39.38 0.03 -32.10
N ARG A 797 -40.33 -0.86 -31.80
CA ARG A 797 -41.21 -0.77 -30.62
C ARG A 797 -40.42 -0.92 -29.32
N SER A 798 -39.50 -1.89 -29.23
CA SER A 798 -38.63 -2.04 -28.05
C SER A 798 -37.69 -0.85 -27.84
N ILE A 799 -37.16 -0.26 -28.92
CA ILE A 799 -36.31 0.94 -28.87
C ILE A 799 -37.11 2.16 -28.42
N VAL A 800 -38.28 2.43 -29.01
CA VAL A 800 -39.16 3.56 -28.63
C VAL A 800 -39.58 3.45 -27.17
N TYR A 801 -39.94 2.25 -26.72
CA TYR A 801 -40.30 2.00 -25.33
C TYR A 801 -39.13 2.34 -24.39
N GLY A 802 -37.93 1.87 -24.71
CA GLY A 802 -36.72 2.21 -23.97
C GLY A 802 -36.39 3.71 -24.02
N ALA A 803 -36.51 4.37 -25.16
CA ALA A 803 -36.28 5.80 -25.28
C ALA A 803 -37.27 6.61 -24.43
N SER A 804 -38.55 6.22 -24.43
CA SER A 804 -39.63 6.90 -23.68
C SER A 804 -39.37 6.88 -22.18
N LEU A 805 -39.03 5.71 -21.62
CA LEU A 805 -38.65 5.55 -20.20
C LEU A 805 -37.51 6.46 -19.74
N ARG A 806 -36.62 6.86 -20.66
CA ARG A 806 -35.44 7.68 -20.35
C ARG A 806 -35.68 9.17 -20.54
N SER A 807 -36.76 9.52 -21.24
CA SER A 807 -37.15 10.91 -21.53
C SER A 807 -38.11 11.51 -20.50
N GLU A 808 -38.36 10.83 -19.37
CA GLU A 808 -39.36 11.18 -18.33
C GLU A 808 -40.81 11.30 -18.83
N ASN A 809 -41.10 10.83 -20.05
CA ASN A 809 -42.45 10.84 -20.62
C ASN A 809 -43.16 9.50 -20.39
N PHE A 810 -44.50 9.59 -20.30
CA PHE A 810 -45.45 8.50 -20.09
C PHE A 810 -45.14 7.25 -20.94
N VAL A 811 -45.39 6.06 -20.37
CA VAL A 811 -45.26 4.78 -21.08
C VAL A 811 -46.35 4.71 -22.16
N PRO A 812 -46.01 4.75 -23.46
CA PRO A 812 -47.01 4.86 -24.52
C PRO A 812 -47.91 3.63 -24.57
N SER A 813 -49.23 3.81 -24.77
CA SER A 813 -50.17 2.72 -25.02
C SER A 813 -49.83 1.98 -26.32
N GLU A 814 -50.33 0.76 -26.51
CA GLU A 814 -49.97 -0.08 -27.67
C GLU A 814 -50.25 0.61 -29.03
N SER A 815 -51.30 1.43 -29.13
CA SER A 815 -51.61 2.22 -30.33
C SER A 815 -50.57 3.31 -30.60
N VAL A 816 -50.10 4.00 -29.55
CA VAL A 816 -49.09 5.07 -29.63
C VAL A 816 -47.70 4.48 -29.91
N GLN A 817 -47.39 3.33 -29.31
CA GLN A 817 -46.18 2.57 -29.61
C GLN A 817 -46.07 2.19 -31.08
N THR A 818 -47.20 1.89 -31.72
CA THR A 818 -47.25 1.54 -33.14
C THR A 818 -46.93 2.75 -34.03
N GLU A 819 -47.53 3.90 -33.74
CA GLU A 819 -47.28 5.15 -34.46
C GLU A 819 -45.81 5.61 -34.31
N LEU A 820 -45.30 5.62 -33.08
CA LEU A 820 -43.92 6.01 -32.79
C LEU A 820 -42.89 5.04 -33.39
N ALA A 821 -43.19 3.74 -33.42
CA ALA A 821 -42.32 2.74 -34.07
C ALA A 821 -42.24 2.95 -35.58
N ASP A 822 -43.36 3.30 -36.23
CA ASP A 822 -43.40 3.58 -37.67
C ASP A 822 -42.73 4.93 -38.00
N ASP A 823 -42.85 5.95 -37.13
CA ASP A 823 -42.11 7.21 -37.25
C ASP A 823 -40.60 7.02 -37.07
N LEU A 824 -40.17 6.28 -36.04
CA LEU A 824 -38.75 5.97 -35.83
C LEU A 824 -38.18 5.19 -37.02
N ARG A 825 -38.92 4.22 -37.55
CA ARG A 825 -38.55 3.46 -38.74
C ARG A 825 -38.37 4.36 -39.96
N ALA A 826 -39.27 5.31 -40.18
CA ALA A 826 -39.14 6.28 -41.29
C ALA A 826 -37.87 7.14 -41.14
N LYS A 827 -37.59 7.63 -39.93
CA LYS A 827 -36.38 8.40 -39.62
C LYS A 827 -35.10 7.59 -39.78
N VAL A 828 -35.12 6.31 -39.41
CA VAL A 828 -33.99 5.39 -39.62
C VAL A 828 -33.74 5.18 -41.11
N ALA A 829 -34.79 5.01 -41.92
CA ALA A 829 -34.66 4.92 -43.37
C ALA A 829 -34.09 6.23 -43.99
N ASP A 830 -34.47 7.39 -43.45
CA ASP A 830 -33.91 8.69 -43.88
C ASP A 830 -32.43 8.82 -43.48
N GLU A 831 -32.04 8.35 -42.29
CA GLU A 831 -30.65 8.39 -41.81
C GLU A 831 -29.76 7.46 -42.64
N PHE A 832 -30.27 6.31 -43.11
CA PHE A 832 -29.57 5.48 -44.10
C PHE A 832 -29.25 6.27 -45.38
N VAL A 833 -30.24 6.96 -45.96
CA VAL A 833 -30.03 7.77 -47.19
C VAL A 833 -28.99 8.86 -46.95
N LYS A 834 -29.04 9.53 -45.80
CA LYS A 834 -28.10 10.57 -45.40
C LYS A 834 -26.68 10.04 -45.23
N ARG A 835 -26.53 8.79 -44.78
CA ARG A 835 -25.23 8.11 -44.54
C ARG A 835 -24.96 7.01 -45.57
N LYS A 836 -25.36 7.22 -46.82
CA LYS A 836 -25.22 6.20 -47.89
C LYS A 836 -23.78 5.70 -48.04
N GLU A 837 -22.80 6.60 -48.02
CA GLU A 837 -21.37 6.24 -48.15
C GLU A 837 -20.85 5.38 -46.99
N GLU A 838 -21.38 5.55 -45.78
CA GLU A 838 -20.96 4.81 -44.58
C GLU A 838 -21.71 3.48 -44.41
N SER A 839 -22.95 3.39 -44.95
CA SER A 839 -23.86 2.27 -44.70
C SER A 839 -23.98 1.26 -45.84
N GLN A 840 -23.70 1.68 -47.09
CA GLN A 840 -23.90 0.82 -48.26
C GLN A 840 -23.04 -0.45 -48.24
N TRP A 841 -21.85 -0.43 -47.63
CA TRP A 841 -20.93 -1.57 -47.67
C TRP A 841 -21.33 -2.76 -46.78
N PHE A 842 -22.19 -2.55 -45.77
CA PHE A 842 -22.66 -3.61 -44.87
C PHE A 842 -24.12 -4.00 -45.07
N ILE A 843 -24.81 -3.39 -46.04
CA ILE A 843 -26.16 -3.79 -46.44
C ILE A 843 -26.05 -4.87 -47.52
N GLU A 844 -26.68 -6.02 -47.27
CA GLU A 844 -26.72 -7.12 -48.24
C GLU A 844 -27.78 -6.85 -49.31
N GLY A 845 -27.35 -6.62 -50.56
CA GLY A 845 -28.23 -6.41 -51.71
C GLY A 845 -28.21 -4.99 -52.27
N ASP A 846 -29.23 -4.62 -53.04
CA ASP A 846 -29.38 -3.28 -53.59
C ASP A 846 -29.81 -2.28 -52.50
N PHE A 847 -29.00 -1.25 -52.26
CA PHE A 847 -29.20 -0.30 -51.18
C PHE A 847 -30.54 0.45 -51.28
N ASP A 848 -30.90 0.91 -52.47
CA ASP A 848 -32.11 1.70 -52.67
C ASP A 848 -33.36 0.81 -52.51
N THR A 849 -33.29 -0.45 -52.94
CA THR A 849 -34.31 -1.46 -52.67
C THR A 849 -34.43 -1.75 -51.16
N TYR A 850 -33.32 -1.97 -50.46
CA TYR A 850 -33.29 -2.22 -49.01
C TYR A 850 -33.94 -1.09 -48.20
N VAL A 851 -33.57 0.17 -48.49
CA VAL A 851 -34.16 1.35 -47.84
C VAL A 851 -35.65 1.50 -48.16
N SER A 852 -36.09 1.11 -49.35
CA SER A 852 -37.53 1.11 -49.70
C SER A 852 -38.30 0.02 -48.95
N GLU A 853 -37.66 -1.11 -48.66
CA GLU A 853 -38.26 -2.23 -47.93
C GLU A 853 -38.35 -1.96 -46.44
N ILE A 854 -37.31 -1.40 -45.82
CA ILE A 854 -37.31 -1.14 -44.38
C ILE A 854 -38.33 -0.08 -43.96
N ARG A 855 -38.80 0.76 -44.90
CA ARG A 855 -39.93 1.69 -44.67
C ARG A 855 -41.27 0.98 -44.50
N LYS A 856 -41.40 -0.27 -44.97
CA LYS A 856 -42.64 -1.04 -44.85
C LYS A 856 -42.74 -1.61 -43.43
N SER A 857 -43.90 -1.45 -42.81
CA SER A 857 -44.09 -1.77 -41.39
C SER A 857 -43.98 -3.25 -41.02
N ASN A 858 -44.08 -4.15 -42.01
CA ASN A 858 -44.00 -5.60 -41.84
C ASN A 858 -42.59 -6.17 -42.04
N VAL A 859 -41.59 -5.32 -42.32
CA VAL A 859 -40.19 -5.73 -42.47
C VAL A 859 -39.48 -5.65 -41.13
N TRP A 860 -38.80 -6.75 -40.79
CA TRP A 860 -38.06 -6.93 -39.55
C TRP A 860 -36.71 -6.22 -39.66
N GLY A 861 -36.34 -5.46 -38.63
CA GLY A 861 -35.02 -4.83 -38.55
C GLY A 861 -34.02 -5.69 -37.80
N GLY A 862 -32.74 -5.37 -37.95
CA GLY A 862 -31.62 -6.03 -37.29
C GLY A 862 -30.51 -5.04 -36.91
N GLU A 863 -29.26 -5.50 -37.03
CA GLU A 863 -28.08 -4.73 -36.61
C GLU A 863 -27.89 -3.40 -37.37
N PRO A 864 -28.12 -3.30 -38.70
CA PRO A 864 -28.05 -2.03 -39.42
C PRO A 864 -29.02 -0.98 -38.85
N GLU A 865 -30.25 -1.38 -38.55
CA GLU A 865 -31.28 -0.50 -38.01
C GLU A 865 -30.97 -0.07 -36.58
N LEU A 866 -30.39 -0.94 -35.75
CA LEU A 866 -29.94 -0.61 -34.39
C LEU A 866 -28.86 0.47 -34.41
N LEU A 867 -27.90 0.37 -35.33
CA LEU A 867 -26.86 1.39 -35.49
C LEU A 867 -27.46 2.72 -35.93
N MET A 868 -28.32 2.73 -36.95
CA MET A 868 -28.96 3.96 -37.42
C MET A 868 -29.91 4.56 -36.38
N ALA A 869 -30.64 3.73 -35.63
CA ALA A 869 -31.51 4.19 -34.54
C ALA A 869 -30.72 4.88 -33.43
N SER A 870 -29.50 4.39 -33.12
CA SER A 870 -28.62 5.06 -32.16
C SER A 870 -28.22 6.48 -32.61
N HIS A 871 -28.06 6.70 -33.93
CA HIS A 871 -27.78 8.02 -34.49
C HIS A 871 -29.02 8.93 -34.51
N VAL A 872 -30.20 8.38 -34.84
CA VAL A 872 -31.46 9.13 -34.85
C VAL A 872 -31.83 9.60 -33.44
N LEU A 873 -31.67 8.73 -32.44
CA LEU A 873 -32.00 9.04 -31.05
C LEU A 873 -30.87 9.72 -30.28
N GLN A 874 -29.63 9.73 -30.82
CA GLN A 874 -28.43 10.23 -30.16
C GLN A 874 -28.19 9.58 -28.78
N MET A 875 -28.52 8.29 -28.67
CA MET A 875 -28.42 7.51 -27.42
C MET A 875 -27.77 6.15 -27.69
N PRO A 876 -26.96 5.64 -26.74
CA PRO A 876 -26.38 4.31 -26.89
C PRO A 876 -27.46 3.23 -26.73
N ILE A 877 -27.41 2.20 -27.58
CA ILE A 877 -28.33 1.05 -27.54
C ILE A 877 -27.52 -0.22 -27.22
N VAL A 878 -27.95 -0.98 -26.21
CA VAL A 878 -27.29 -2.21 -25.76
C VAL A 878 -28.24 -3.38 -25.94
N VAL A 879 -27.78 -4.41 -26.64
CA VAL A 879 -28.54 -5.63 -26.92
C VAL A 879 -28.11 -6.73 -25.95
N TYR A 880 -29.09 -7.34 -25.32
CA TYR A 880 -28.96 -8.48 -24.42
C TYR A 880 -29.57 -9.74 -25.06
N MET A 881 -29.18 -10.91 -24.58
CA MET A 881 -29.75 -12.21 -24.94
C MET A 881 -29.99 -13.00 -23.66
N LYS A 882 -31.11 -13.71 -23.58
CA LYS A 882 -31.44 -14.53 -22.40
C LYS A 882 -30.50 -15.74 -22.33
N ASP A 883 -29.85 -15.96 -21.19
CA ASP A 883 -28.97 -17.11 -20.98
C ASP A 883 -29.79 -18.37 -20.69
N GLY A 884 -29.72 -19.38 -21.56
CA GLY A 884 -30.55 -20.58 -21.49
C GLY A 884 -30.23 -21.53 -20.34
N TYR A 885 -29.15 -21.32 -19.59
CA TYR A 885 -28.74 -22.24 -18.51
C TYR A 885 -29.30 -21.89 -17.13
N TYR A 886 -29.58 -20.61 -16.88
CA TYR A 886 -30.16 -20.13 -15.63
C TYR A 886 -31.31 -19.20 -16.02
N ASN A 887 -32.55 -19.56 -15.69
CA ASN A 887 -33.79 -18.89 -16.12
C ASN A 887 -33.93 -17.39 -15.74
N GLU A 888 -32.88 -16.73 -15.25
CA GLU A 888 -32.90 -15.39 -14.65
C GLU A 888 -31.73 -14.48 -15.11
N GLY A 889 -30.92 -14.87 -16.10
CA GLY A 889 -29.75 -14.09 -16.54
C GLY A 889 -29.87 -13.49 -17.95
N PHE A 890 -29.50 -12.21 -18.10
CA PHE A 890 -29.31 -11.56 -19.41
C PHE A 890 -27.82 -11.39 -19.73
N LYS A 891 -27.40 -11.90 -20.88
CA LYS A 891 -26.04 -11.76 -21.41
C LYS A 891 -26.00 -10.61 -22.41
N ARG A 892 -25.11 -9.63 -22.21
CA ARG A 892 -24.88 -8.57 -23.19
C ARG A 892 -24.21 -9.15 -24.45
N ILE A 893 -24.72 -8.81 -25.64
CA ILE A 893 -24.23 -9.34 -26.92
C ILE A 893 -23.74 -8.27 -27.90
N ALA A 894 -24.27 -7.05 -27.87
CA ALA A 894 -23.83 -5.95 -28.75
C ALA A 894 -24.10 -4.56 -28.14
N GLU A 895 -23.34 -3.55 -28.56
CA GLU A 895 -23.45 -2.14 -28.16
C GLU A 895 -23.35 -1.24 -29.40
N TYR A 896 -24.27 -0.29 -29.55
CA TYR A 896 -24.34 0.64 -30.67
C TYR A 896 -24.34 2.09 -30.16
N GLY A 897 -23.56 2.99 -30.78
CA GLY A 897 -23.53 4.42 -30.45
C GLY A 897 -22.70 4.82 -29.21
N GLN A 898 -22.13 3.86 -28.47
CA GLN A 898 -21.43 4.11 -27.20
C GLN A 898 -20.15 4.96 -27.33
N GLU A 899 -19.43 4.81 -28.44
CA GLU A 899 -18.21 5.59 -28.70
C GLU A 899 -18.48 7.09 -28.93
N LEU A 900 -19.70 7.44 -29.33
CA LEU A 900 -20.09 8.80 -29.70
C LEU A 900 -20.96 9.48 -28.64
N TYR A 901 -21.83 8.72 -27.96
CA TYR A 901 -22.83 9.27 -27.02
C TYR A 901 -22.56 8.91 -25.54
N GLY A 902 -21.47 8.18 -25.24
CA GLY A 902 -21.05 7.84 -23.88
C GLY A 902 -21.71 6.58 -23.30
N ASN A 903 -21.44 6.29 -22.02
CA ASN A 903 -21.92 5.09 -21.31
C ASN A 903 -23.10 5.35 -20.37
N GLU A 904 -23.63 6.57 -20.33
CA GLU A 904 -24.66 6.94 -19.37
C GLU A 904 -26.06 6.61 -19.91
N ASN A 905 -26.79 5.75 -19.18
CA ASN A 905 -28.20 5.39 -19.39
C ASN A 905 -28.58 4.86 -20.80
N PRO A 906 -27.97 3.75 -21.30
CA PRO A 906 -28.27 3.22 -22.62
C PRO A 906 -29.67 2.61 -22.73
N ILE A 907 -30.27 2.66 -23.93
CA ILE A 907 -31.48 1.91 -24.30
C ILE A 907 -31.15 0.42 -24.27
N MET A 908 -31.94 -0.39 -23.56
CA MET A 908 -31.67 -1.81 -23.38
C MET A 908 -32.76 -2.65 -24.06
N VAL A 909 -32.36 -3.53 -24.97
CA VAL A 909 -33.26 -4.45 -25.70
C VAL A 909 -32.78 -5.89 -25.55
N VAL A 910 -33.69 -6.86 -25.61
CA VAL A 910 -33.39 -8.29 -25.52
C VAL A 910 -33.70 -8.98 -26.83
N TYR A 911 -32.71 -9.66 -27.39
CA TYR A 911 -32.84 -10.46 -28.60
C TYR A 911 -33.12 -11.93 -28.25
N ASN A 912 -34.21 -12.48 -28.79
CA ASN A 912 -34.65 -13.85 -28.52
C ASN A 912 -34.02 -14.91 -29.45
N GLY A 913 -33.02 -14.54 -30.26
CA GLY A 913 -32.24 -15.47 -31.09
C GLY A 913 -32.89 -15.87 -32.42
N SER A 914 -34.11 -15.43 -32.71
CA SER A 914 -34.92 -15.91 -33.84
C SER A 914 -35.60 -14.79 -34.66
N THR A 915 -35.06 -13.56 -34.62
CA THR A 915 -35.55 -12.28 -35.22
C THR A 915 -36.38 -11.35 -34.31
N HIS A 916 -36.76 -11.77 -33.11
CA HIS A 916 -37.58 -10.96 -32.19
C HIS A 916 -36.78 -10.16 -31.14
N TYR A 917 -37.28 -8.96 -30.81
CA TYR A 917 -36.71 -8.05 -29.81
C TYR A 917 -37.75 -7.61 -28.77
N ASP A 918 -37.39 -7.78 -27.51
CA ASP A 918 -38.13 -7.33 -26.32
C ASP A 918 -37.47 -6.10 -25.68
N ALA A 919 -38.19 -5.36 -24.83
CA ALA A 919 -37.62 -4.25 -24.07
C ALA A 919 -37.12 -4.70 -22.69
N LEU A 920 -35.99 -4.17 -22.24
CA LEU A 920 -35.42 -4.48 -20.91
C LEU A 920 -35.43 -3.24 -20.02
N THR A 921 -36.02 -3.35 -18.83
CA THR A 921 -36.14 -2.24 -17.86
C THR A 921 -35.60 -2.62 -16.48
N THR A 922 -35.12 -1.62 -15.72
CA THR A 922 -34.63 -1.78 -14.34
C THR A 922 -35.62 -1.35 -13.26
N GLN A 923 -36.75 -0.75 -13.63
CA GLN A 923 -37.75 -0.21 -12.70
C GLN A 923 -39.00 -1.09 -12.70
N LYS A 924 -39.29 -1.76 -11.58
CA LYS A 924 -40.48 -2.65 -11.44
C LYS A 924 -41.76 -1.89 -11.10
N GLU A 925 -41.64 -0.80 -10.33
CA GLU A 925 -42.76 -0.09 -9.70
C GLU A 925 -43.67 0.64 -10.70
N GLN A 926 -43.14 1.16 -11.82
CA GLN A 926 -43.96 1.83 -12.84
C GLN A 926 -44.77 0.87 -13.73
N TYR A 927 -44.36 -0.40 -13.85
CA TYR A 927 -45.07 -1.40 -14.67
C TYR A 927 -46.31 -1.97 -13.94
N GLU A 928 -46.19 -2.20 -12.64
CA GLU A 928 -47.32 -2.70 -11.83
C GLU A 928 -48.39 -1.61 -11.62
N GLU A 929 -48.02 -0.32 -11.58
CA GLU A 929 -48.95 0.82 -11.43
C GLU A 929 -49.74 1.10 -12.73
N SER A 930 -49.14 0.92 -13.91
CA SER A 930 -49.82 1.05 -15.21
C SER A 930 -50.79 -0.10 -15.53
N GLU A 931 -50.46 -1.35 -15.17
CA GLU A 931 -51.42 -2.47 -15.30
C GLU A 931 -52.65 -2.27 -14.40
N ILE A 932 -52.50 -1.60 -13.26
CA ILE A 932 -53.60 -1.30 -12.34
C ILE A 932 -54.50 -0.18 -12.88
N GLU A 933 -53.93 0.88 -13.46
CA GLU A 933 -54.72 1.96 -14.08
C GLU A 933 -55.50 1.50 -15.33
N GLU A 934 -54.90 0.65 -16.17
CA GLU A 934 -55.54 0.15 -17.40
C GLU A 934 -56.70 -0.82 -17.08
N VAL A 935 -56.53 -1.67 -16.05
CA VAL A 935 -57.60 -2.55 -15.55
C VAL A 935 -58.69 -1.75 -14.81
N GLU A 936 -58.35 -0.67 -14.11
CA GLU A 936 -59.34 0.22 -13.47
C GLU A 936 -60.16 1.03 -14.49
N GLU A 937 -59.56 1.45 -15.62
CA GLU A 937 -60.28 2.11 -16.71
C GLU A 937 -61.18 1.13 -17.47
N GLU A 938 -60.71 -0.10 -17.73
CA GLU A 938 -61.52 -1.15 -18.35
C GLU A 938 -62.71 -1.56 -17.45
N TYR A 939 -62.51 -1.62 -16.12
CA TYR A 939 -63.58 -1.82 -15.14
C TYR A 939 -64.54 -0.62 -15.04
N ARG A 940 -64.05 0.62 -15.19
CA ARG A 940 -64.89 1.83 -15.21
C ARG A 940 -65.77 1.87 -16.47
N HIS A 941 -65.26 1.43 -17.61
CA HIS A 941 -66.02 1.34 -18.86
C HIS A 941 -67.03 0.19 -18.88
N HIS A 942 -66.72 -0.96 -18.27
CA HIS A 942 -67.64 -2.11 -18.22
C HIS A 942 -68.78 -1.97 -17.19
N ASN A 943 -68.66 -1.10 -16.18
CA ASN A 943 -69.69 -0.90 -15.15
C ASN A 943 -70.83 0.07 -15.54
N LEU A 944 -70.83 0.61 -16.76
CA LEU A 944 -71.91 1.47 -17.28
C LEU A 944 -72.99 0.71 -18.08
N SER A 945 -72.89 -0.61 -18.22
CA SER A 945 -73.91 -1.42 -18.92
C SER A 945 -74.23 -2.77 -18.23
N ASN A 946 -75.22 -2.72 -17.34
CA ASN A 946 -76.15 -3.78 -16.90
C ASN A 946 -75.71 -5.25 -16.65
N GLN A 947 -75.91 -5.64 -15.38
CA GLN A 947 -76.61 -6.81 -14.81
C GLN A 947 -76.37 -8.26 -15.32
N THR A 948 -76.14 -9.13 -14.32
CA THR A 948 -76.22 -10.61 -14.21
C THR A 948 -74.92 -11.43 -14.36
N LEU A 949 -74.57 -12.12 -13.26
CA LEU A 949 -73.41 -13.01 -13.01
C LEU A 949 -73.53 -14.37 -13.72
N PRO A 950 -72.44 -15.18 -13.85
CA PRO A 950 -72.20 -16.20 -12.82
C PRO A 950 -70.74 -16.36 -12.35
N HIS A 951 -70.62 -16.62 -11.05
CA HIS A 951 -69.44 -17.08 -10.32
C HIS A 951 -68.66 -18.20 -11.03
N LYS A 952 -67.42 -17.95 -11.47
CA LYS A 952 -66.41 -19.03 -11.61
C LYS A 952 -64.93 -18.63 -11.65
N THR A 953 -64.57 -17.34 -11.63
CA THR A 953 -63.17 -16.89 -11.79
C THR A 953 -62.44 -16.51 -10.50
N HIS A 954 -63.12 -16.50 -9.35
CA HIS A 954 -62.54 -16.02 -8.08
C HIS A 954 -61.58 -17.01 -7.37
N ASN A 955 -61.47 -18.26 -7.85
CA ASN A 955 -60.64 -19.29 -7.21
C ASN A 955 -59.24 -19.48 -7.83
N TYR A 956 -58.95 -18.87 -8.98
CA TYR A 956 -57.62 -19.02 -9.61
C TYR A 956 -56.59 -18.03 -9.03
N TYR A 957 -57.00 -16.81 -8.68
CA TYR A 957 -56.10 -15.77 -8.15
C TYR A 957 -55.71 -15.93 -6.68
N LYS A 958 -56.53 -16.63 -5.87
CA LYS A 958 -56.25 -16.82 -4.44
C LYS A 958 -55.17 -17.88 -4.16
N LYS A 959 -54.84 -18.72 -5.15
CA LYS A 959 -53.86 -19.82 -5.00
C LYS A 959 -52.41 -19.38 -5.26
N ARG A 960 -52.19 -18.22 -5.91
CA ARG A 960 -50.86 -17.67 -6.21
C ARG A 960 -50.32 -16.80 -5.06
N LYS A 961 -51.19 -16.04 -4.37
CA LYS A 961 -50.83 -15.19 -3.21
C LYS A 961 -50.37 -15.98 -1.96
N GLY A 962 -50.75 -17.25 -1.81
CA GLY A 962 -50.47 -18.03 -0.59
C GLY A 962 -49.09 -18.70 -0.51
N ARG A 963 -48.25 -18.60 -1.56
CA ARG A 963 -46.95 -19.30 -1.61
C ARG A 963 -45.73 -18.38 -1.56
N GLU A 964 -45.92 -17.06 -1.71
CA GLU A 964 -44.83 -16.06 -1.70
C GLU A 964 -44.79 -15.24 -0.39
N SER A 965 -45.84 -15.28 0.43
CA SER A 965 -45.93 -14.53 1.70
C SER A 965 -45.14 -15.14 2.88
N ARG A 966 -44.21 -16.07 2.64
CA ARG A 966 -43.34 -16.66 3.69
C ARG A 966 -41.86 -16.28 3.57
N LEU A 967 -41.48 -15.60 2.49
CA LEU A 967 -40.11 -15.12 2.27
C LEU A 967 -39.97 -13.60 2.51
N MET A 968 -41.09 -12.88 2.66
CA MET A 968 -41.12 -11.42 2.88
C MET A 968 -40.97 -11.00 4.35
N ASP A 969 -41.34 -11.84 5.32
CA ASP A 969 -41.33 -11.46 6.74
C ASP A 969 -39.93 -11.53 7.39
N GLU A 970 -38.95 -12.22 6.78
CA GLU A 970 -37.57 -12.27 7.30
C GLU A 970 -36.67 -11.13 6.76
N TYR A 971 -37.11 -10.41 5.71
CA TYR A 971 -36.30 -9.35 5.09
C TYR A 971 -36.65 -7.93 5.56
N TYR A 972 -37.81 -7.75 6.21
CA TYR A 972 -38.27 -6.42 6.66
C TYR A 972 -37.64 -5.94 8.00
N TYR A 973 -36.89 -6.78 8.70
CA TYR A 973 -36.24 -6.40 9.97
C TYR A 973 -34.86 -5.72 9.80
N ASP A 974 -34.23 -5.83 8.62
CA ASP A 974 -32.86 -5.33 8.38
C ASP A 974 -32.80 -3.95 7.67
N GLN A 975 -33.93 -3.46 7.15
CA GLN A 975 -33.98 -2.18 6.42
C GLN A 975 -34.31 -0.96 7.30
N GLU A 976 -34.98 -1.13 8.44
CA GLU A 976 -35.29 -0.02 9.35
C GLU A 976 -34.06 0.50 10.13
N PHE A 977 -33.00 -0.31 10.29
CA PHE A 977 -31.80 0.13 11.00
C PHE A 977 -30.89 1.05 10.17
N ASN A 978 -31.03 1.05 8.84
CA ASN A 978 -30.19 1.85 7.94
C ASN A 978 -30.78 3.24 7.58
N LEU A 979 -32.05 3.49 7.88
CA LEU A 979 -32.71 4.78 7.65
C LEU A 979 -32.50 5.79 8.80
N ALA A 980 -32.05 5.35 9.98
CA ALA A 980 -31.75 6.23 11.11
C ALA A 980 -30.40 6.99 10.97
N SER A 981 -29.50 6.60 10.07
CA SER A 981 -28.16 7.20 9.94
C SER A 981 -28.08 8.33 8.89
N ARG A 982 -29.09 8.51 8.03
CA ARG A 982 -29.11 9.55 6.99
C ARG A 982 -29.78 10.87 7.37
N LYS A 983 -30.37 11.00 8.56
CA LYS A 983 -31.05 12.24 9.01
C LYS A 983 -30.18 13.26 9.78
N ASN A 984 -28.90 12.99 10.04
CA ASN A 984 -28.03 13.90 10.82
C ASN A 984 -27.00 14.71 10.00
N LYS A 985 -27.24 14.94 8.69
CA LYS A 985 -26.32 15.74 7.84
C LYS A 985 -26.98 16.87 7.05
N LYS A 986 -28.07 17.45 7.58
CA LYS A 986 -28.66 18.72 7.13
C LYS A 986 -28.88 19.65 8.33
N ASN A 987 -27.79 20.10 8.96
CA ASN A 987 -27.80 21.21 9.92
C ASN A 987 -26.41 21.87 10.07
N TYR A 988 -25.74 22.15 8.95
CA TYR A 988 -24.61 23.08 8.91
C TYR A 988 -24.65 23.86 7.60
N LEU A 989 -25.65 24.73 7.51
CA LEU A 989 -25.63 25.97 6.72
C LEU A 989 -26.54 26.96 7.48
N ARG A 990 -26.01 27.45 8.60
CA ARG A 990 -26.28 28.76 9.16
C ARG A 990 -25.03 29.23 9.89
#